data_AF-A0A151EGZ1-F1
#
_entry.id   AF-A0A151EGZ1-F1
#
_cell.length_a   1.000
_cell.length_b   1.000
_cell.length_c   1.000
_cell.angle_alpha   90.00
_cell.angle_beta   90.00
_cell.angle_gamma   90.00
#
_symmetry.space_group_name_H-M   'P 1'
#
loop_
_entity.id
_entity.type
_entity.pdbx_description
1 polymer ?
#
loop_
_entity_poly.entity_id
_entity_poly.type
_entity_poly.pdbx_seq_one_letter_code
_entity_poly.pdbx_strand_id
1 'polypeptide(L)'
;MYNRRLIFALALSFSIIAMPYIITYNAQADLDELILVPGKYTGSNVYAPGETLTIVLRGDPNEVYSIYILGIIVGEWRSVNLGEDGETTAAFPIDEVTPDRNYTVQVRDYTNLIVANATFWVQGYVALIETDREAYLDGDTMNIFWTTNNLKDQSLANIGAAFIRIRNETNGLHHDIPINTSAGKISFTLPVLITNYEENYTVEGWFNDSFIPPRRTQYAKAQFHMKRLSVLVHLDKQQYTVGSLLTIEVKTVVTDNQSFPSVTDTSEPGCDVSISIFRLLNNLRLPTPIELISGLATDTHGQVSQIISLDDPLNYTDGSEYEIEVNAQKGGRSWKETTTFRIAESSSLSVVLDFDKELYASGDSILVNASVFSIGGGTEFTYLFEVRDTRANGTLFSRQTQTSGLFTFGIPDDFVEGWLWIKATVDDGEGNTASIEQQVKVVYAIILVNVEKETYVASEELDVSYEVISTKMSAPDIYYYVEDNEGNRVDEGVATAGIFTFTVPATPSSSYVFTVIASEGGRIVQGSDTAVLFSSYVLTLEFDKDIYSPGDPMMITYNVFVFGDANLPSTFIINYGLANVPLISLQTSQASGELAYIIPDNIDEGEQLFTAYCDFGGVVNEVIVIKSGANPLWYLKIGDIPIFTMLLFLLLIICMFWIYRTGRRITELQKTGITTAEKTRKLPLETAVQTVDCVECGSPIEITTSRRPIEVMCPHCGEIQHLDR
;
A
#
# COMPACT_ATOMS: atom_id res chain seq x y z
N MET A 1 -92.31 -13.83 -62.91
CA MET A 1 -91.56 -12.98 -63.85
C MET A 1 -90.91 -11.84 -63.05
N TYR A 2 -89.91 -11.96 -62.17
CA TYR A 2 -88.75 -12.83 -61.92
C TYR A 2 -87.68 -12.90 -63.02
N ASN A 3 -86.58 -12.19 -62.71
CA ASN A 3 -85.19 -12.45 -63.07
C ASN A 3 -84.77 -12.36 -64.53
N ARG A 4 -83.92 -11.35 -64.80
CA ARG A 4 -82.52 -11.54 -65.26
C ARG A 4 -81.99 -10.21 -65.78
N ARG A 5 -81.44 -9.36 -64.90
CA ARG A 5 -80.47 -8.29 -65.25
C ARG A 5 -79.83 -7.58 -64.05
N LEU A 6 -80.04 -8.04 -62.82
CA LEU A 6 -79.38 -7.51 -61.62
C LEU A 6 -78.32 -8.47 -61.01
N ILE A 7 -77.89 -9.50 -61.74
CA ILE A 7 -76.94 -10.52 -61.23
C ILE A 7 -75.55 -10.41 -61.86
N PHE A 8 -75.36 -9.64 -62.93
CA PHE A 8 -74.02 -9.45 -63.52
C PHE A 8 -73.26 -8.21 -63.00
N ALA A 9 -73.93 -7.29 -62.29
CA ALA A 9 -73.30 -6.08 -61.74
C ALA A 9 -72.92 -6.21 -60.25
N LEU A 10 -73.27 -7.32 -59.60
CA LEU A 10 -72.96 -7.58 -58.18
C LEU A 10 -71.84 -8.64 -57.98
N ALA A 11 -71.35 -9.24 -59.07
CA ALA A 11 -70.26 -10.22 -59.04
C ALA A 11 -68.88 -9.63 -59.40
N LEU A 12 -68.80 -8.32 -59.71
CA LEU A 12 -67.52 -7.63 -59.99
C LEU A 12 -67.13 -6.59 -58.94
N SER A 13 -67.95 -6.40 -57.89
CA SER A 13 -67.72 -5.43 -56.80
C SER A 13 -67.47 -6.08 -55.44
N PHE A 14 -67.32 -7.41 -55.39
CA PHE A 14 -67.01 -8.17 -54.17
C PHE A 14 -65.75 -9.04 -54.28
N SER A 15 -64.81 -8.67 -55.17
CA SER A 15 -63.51 -9.34 -55.31
C SER A 15 -62.31 -8.41 -55.10
N ILE A 16 -62.51 -7.21 -54.52
CA ILE A 16 -61.43 -6.22 -54.26
C ILE A 16 -61.31 -5.85 -52.76
N ILE A 17 -62.07 -6.49 -51.85
CA ILE A 17 -61.92 -6.22 -50.41
C ILE A 17 -61.89 -7.54 -49.65
N ALA A 18 -60.67 -8.02 -49.39
CA ALA A 18 -60.24 -9.05 -48.43
C ALA A 18 -59.18 -9.99 -49.02
N MET A 19 -58.13 -9.44 -49.63
CA MET A 19 -56.80 -9.94 -49.29
C MET A 19 -56.30 -9.02 -48.18
N PRO A 20 -56.13 -9.48 -46.94
CA PRO A 20 -54.99 -8.97 -46.21
C PRO A 20 -53.79 -9.43 -47.04
N TYR A 21 -53.20 -8.50 -47.78
CA TYR A 21 -51.77 -8.49 -47.89
C TYR A 21 -51.27 -8.59 -46.46
N ILE A 22 -50.98 -9.82 -46.00
CA ILE A 22 -49.94 -10.00 -45.01
C ILE A 22 -48.67 -9.65 -45.78
N ILE A 23 -48.44 -8.34 -45.97
CA ILE A 23 -47.09 -7.84 -45.84
C ILE A 23 -46.87 -8.04 -44.35
N THR A 24 -46.27 -9.17 -43.98
CA THR A 24 -45.44 -9.14 -42.79
C THR A 24 -44.49 -7.98 -43.08
N TYR A 25 -44.75 -6.82 -42.47
CA TYR A 25 -43.66 -6.03 -42.00
C TYR A 25 -42.89 -7.02 -41.14
N ASN A 26 -41.85 -7.65 -41.71
CA ASN A 26 -40.83 -8.23 -40.87
C ASN A 26 -40.45 -7.06 -39.97
N ALA A 27 -40.74 -7.20 -38.67
CA ALA A 27 -40.27 -6.25 -37.69
C ALA A 27 -38.78 -6.03 -37.98
N GLN A 28 -38.38 -4.77 -37.95
CA GLN A 28 -36.97 -4.45 -38.05
C GLN A 28 -36.30 -5.21 -36.90
N ALA A 29 -35.39 -6.11 -37.26
CA ALA A 29 -34.54 -6.84 -36.36
C ALA A 29 -33.82 -5.84 -35.45
N ASP A 30 -34.30 -5.68 -34.21
CA ASP A 30 -33.70 -4.77 -33.24
C ASP A 30 -32.63 -5.54 -32.46
N LEU A 31 -31.38 -5.17 -32.70
CA LEU A 31 -30.26 -5.63 -31.89
C LEU A 31 -30.22 -4.82 -30.60
N ASP A 32 -30.37 -5.50 -29.46
CA ASP A 32 -30.37 -4.86 -28.14
C ASP A 32 -28.96 -4.47 -27.69
N GLU A 33 -27.97 -5.33 -27.92
CA GLU A 33 -26.63 -5.14 -27.37
C GLU A 33 -25.51 -5.74 -28.25
N LEU A 34 -24.40 -5.02 -28.33
CA LEU A 34 -23.12 -5.46 -28.88
C LEU A 34 -22.03 -5.29 -27.81
N ILE A 35 -21.48 -6.40 -27.32
CA ILE A 35 -20.43 -6.41 -26.30
C ILE A 35 -19.14 -6.99 -26.91
N LEU A 36 -18.02 -6.31 -26.67
CA LEU A 36 -16.69 -6.87 -26.90
C LEU A 36 -16.16 -7.38 -25.56
N VAL A 37 -15.80 -8.66 -25.48
CA VAL A 37 -15.18 -9.23 -24.28
C VAL A 37 -13.77 -8.65 -24.15
N PRO A 38 -13.39 -8.01 -23.04
CA PRO A 38 -12.10 -7.35 -22.91
C PRO A 38 -10.90 -8.26 -23.25
N GLY A 39 -9.88 -7.67 -23.87
CA GLY A 39 -8.65 -8.35 -24.27
C GLY A 39 -7.90 -8.93 -23.09
N LYS A 40 -7.29 -10.10 -23.30
CA LYS A 40 -6.73 -10.95 -22.25
C LYS A 40 -5.68 -10.24 -21.39
N TYR A 41 -4.82 -9.42 -22.02
CA TYR A 41 -3.68 -8.79 -21.33
C TYR A 41 -3.95 -7.36 -20.85
N THR A 42 -5.06 -6.74 -21.26
CA THR A 42 -5.33 -5.33 -20.93
C THR A 42 -6.59 -5.11 -20.10
N GLY A 43 -7.51 -6.07 -20.05
CA GLY A 43 -8.81 -5.88 -19.41
C GLY A 43 -9.66 -4.79 -20.07
N SER A 44 -9.33 -4.39 -21.30
CA SER A 44 -10.01 -3.36 -22.07
C SER A 44 -10.21 -3.79 -23.53
N ASN A 45 -10.77 -2.94 -24.40
CA ASN A 45 -10.92 -3.25 -25.84
C ASN A 45 -9.58 -3.16 -26.62
N VAL A 46 -8.47 -3.56 -26.00
CA VAL A 46 -7.13 -3.63 -26.59
C VAL A 46 -6.65 -5.08 -26.56
N TYR A 47 -6.36 -5.63 -27.73
CA TYR A 47 -6.03 -7.04 -27.92
C TYR A 47 -4.62 -7.18 -28.49
N ALA A 48 -3.86 -8.14 -27.99
CA ALA A 48 -2.59 -8.52 -28.61
C ALA A 48 -2.83 -9.32 -29.90
N PRO A 49 -1.94 -9.23 -30.89
CA PRO A 49 -1.89 -10.17 -32.02
C PRO A 49 -1.89 -11.61 -31.52
N GLY A 50 -2.53 -12.56 -32.19
CA GLY A 50 -2.69 -13.94 -31.72
C GLY A 50 -3.76 -14.15 -30.64
N GLU A 51 -4.41 -13.10 -30.13
CA GLU A 51 -5.62 -13.23 -29.30
C GLU A 51 -6.87 -13.59 -30.12
N THR A 52 -7.95 -13.94 -29.42
CA THR A 52 -9.28 -14.11 -30.01
C THR A 52 -10.20 -13.00 -29.54
N LEU A 53 -10.63 -12.15 -30.47
CA LEU A 53 -11.71 -11.19 -30.23
C LEU A 53 -13.01 -11.97 -30.06
N THR A 54 -13.62 -11.85 -28.88
CA THR A 54 -14.92 -12.47 -28.58
C THR A 54 -15.99 -11.39 -28.56
N ILE A 55 -17.01 -11.57 -29.37
CA ILE A 55 -18.11 -10.64 -29.58
C ILE A 55 -19.38 -11.32 -29.10
N VAL A 56 -20.11 -10.69 -28.19
CA VAL A 56 -21.42 -11.15 -27.73
C VAL A 56 -22.48 -10.23 -28.34
N LEU A 57 -23.45 -10.82 -29.01
CA LEU A 57 -24.63 -10.13 -29.55
C LEU A 57 -25.85 -10.57 -28.76
N ARG A 58 -26.71 -9.61 -28.44
CA ARG A 58 -28.04 -9.85 -27.87
C ARG A 58 -29.09 -9.11 -28.67
N GLY A 59 -30.21 -9.76 -28.92
CA GLY A 59 -31.36 -9.20 -29.63
C GLY A 59 -32.48 -10.23 -29.77
N ASP A 60 -33.34 -10.04 -30.75
CA ASP A 60 -34.49 -10.92 -30.93
C ASP A 60 -34.09 -12.38 -31.27
N PRO A 61 -34.69 -13.40 -30.60
CA PRO A 61 -34.36 -14.80 -30.83
C PRO A 61 -34.56 -15.26 -32.27
N ASN A 62 -33.66 -16.13 -32.76
CA ASN A 62 -33.65 -16.69 -34.12
C ASN A 62 -33.43 -15.69 -35.26
N GLU A 63 -32.93 -14.49 -34.96
CA GLU A 63 -32.51 -13.54 -35.97
C GLU A 63 -31.09 -13.76 -36.46
N VAL A 64 -30.83 -13.39 -37.72
CA VAL A 64 -29.54 -13.56 -38.36
C VAL A 64 -28.88 -12.21 -38.57
N TYR A 65 -27.73 -12.02 -37.94
CA TYR A 65 -26.87 -10.85 -38.13
C TYR A 65 -25.57 -11.24 -38.85
N SER A 66 -24.98 -10.27 -39.55
CA SER A 66 -23.67 -10.40 -40.19
C SER A 66 -22.67 -9.47 -39.50
N ILE A 67 -21.60 -10.04 -38.96
CA ILE A 67 -20.53 -9.30 -38.31
C ILE A 67 -19.42 -9.05 -39.32
N TYR A 68 -18.95 -7.81 -39.41
CA TYR A 68 -17.84 -7.36 -40.27
C TYR A 68 -16.75 -6.72 -39.42
N ILE A 69 -15.51 -7.17 -39.59
CA ILE A 69 -14.35 -6.49 -39.00
C ILE A 69 -13.70 -5.59 -40.07
N LEU A 70 -13.86 -4.29 -39.92
CA LEU A 70 -13.23 -3.29 -40.79
C LEU A 70 -11.83 -2.96 -40.29
N GLY A 71 -10.88 -2.89 -41.24
CA GLY A 71 -9.48 -2.58 -40.97
C GLY A 71 -8.53 -3.77 -41.12
N ILE A 72 -9.01 -5.01 -41.28
CA ILE A 72 -8.16 -6.14 -41.73
C ILE A 72 -8.12 -6.12 -43.27
N ILE A 73 -6.99 -6.49 -43.89
CA ILE A 73 -6.77 -6.38 -45.34
C ILE A 73 -7.78 -7.23 -46.15
N VAL A 74 -8.51 -8.12 -45.48
CA VAL A 74 -9.70 -8.81 -45.98
C VAL A 74 -10.75 -8.73 -44.87
N GLY A 75 -11.91 -8.11 -45.14
CA GLY A 75 -13.01 -8.07 -44.18
C GLY A 75 -13.52 -9.49 -43.96
N GLU A 76 -13.11 -10.11 -42.86
CA GLU A 76 -13.69 -11.37 -42.43
C GLU A 76 -15.13 -11.08 -42.02
N TRP A 77 -16.06 -11.77 -42.68
CA TRP A 77 -17.48 -11.65 -42.37
C TRP A 77 -18.01 -13.01 -41.93
N ARG A 78 -18.83 -12.99 -40.89
CA ARG A 78 -19.47 -14.19 -40.37
C ARG A 78 -20.93 -13.90 -40.13
N SER A 79 -21.81 -14.68 -40.76
CA SER A 79 -23.21 -14.70 -40.38
C SER A 79 -23.37 -15.52 -39.11
N VAL A 80 -24.08 -14.96 -38.14
CA VAL A 80 -24.34 -15.57 -36.85
C VAL A 80 -25.85 -15.53 -36.63
N ASN A 81 -26.39 -16.65 -36.18
CA ASN A 81 -27.80 -16.77 -35.83
C ASN A 81 -27.91 -16.65 -34.31
N LEU A 82 -28.77 -15.76 -33.82
CA LEU A 82 -29.11 -15.70 -32.40
C LEU A 82 -29.87 -16.97 -32.03
N GLY A 83 -29.49 -17.59 -30.90
CA GLY A 83 -30.17 -18.78 -30.39
C GLY A 83 -31.62 -18.50 -30.00
N GLU A 84 -32.30 -19.53 -29.49
CA GLU A 84 -33.66 -19.40 -28.94
C GLU A 84 -33.72 -18.47 -27.71
N ASP A 85 -32.58 -18.21 -27.09
CA ASP A 85 -32.33 -17.32 -25.95
C ASP A 85 -32.00 -15.87 -26.36
N GLY A 86 -31.91 -15.56 -27.66
CA GLY A 86 -31.62 -14.20 -28.14
C GLY A 86 -30.17 -13.76 -27.96
N GLU A 87 -29.26 -14.67 -27.62
CA GLU A 87 -27.83 -14.38 -27.45
C GLU A 87 -26.98 -15.25 -28.40
N THR A 88 -25.85 -14.73 -28.87
CA THR A 88 -24.82 -15.53 -29.53
C THR A 88 -23.45 -14.94 -29.30
N THR A 89 -22.45 -15.83 -29.26
CA THR A 89 -21.04 -15.45 -29.16
C THR A 89 -20.31 -15.81 -30.44
N ALA A 90 -19.55 -14.85 -30.98
CA ALA A 90 -18.70 -15.02 -32.15
C ALA A 90 -17.24 -14.75 -31.79
N ALA A 91 -16.38 -15.70 -32.13
CA ALA A 91 -14.95 -15.62 -31.93
C ALA A 91 -14.24 -15.33 -33.26
N PHE A 92 -13.36 -14.34 -33.27
CA PHE A 92 -12.53 -13.94 -34.40
C PHE A 92 -11.06 -13.95 -33.98
N PRO A 93 -10.21 -14.82 -34.56
CA PRO A 93 -8.78 -14.80 -34.26
C PRO A 93 -8.13 -13.53 -34.83
N ILE A 94 -7.33 -12.86 -34.03
CA ILE A 94 -6.49 -11.75 -34.48
C ILE A 94 -5.17 -12.38 -34.91
N ASP A 95 -4.85 -12.42 -36.20
CA ASP A 95 -3.61 -13.04 -36.66
C ASP A 95 -2.36 -12.31 -36.13
N GLU A 96 -1.25 -13.03 -35.95
CA GLU A 96 0.07 -12.47 -35.60
C GLU A 96 0.57 -11.43 -36.62
N VAL A 97 0.02 -11.44 -37.84
CA VAL A 97 0.33 -10.48 -38.90
C VAL A 97 -0.59 -9.24 -38.91
N THR A 98 -1.58 -9.16 -38.02
CA THR A 98 -2.54 -8.04 -37.95
C THR A 98 -1.83 -6.79 -37.45
N PRO A 99 -1.76 -5.67 -38.21
CA PRO A 99 -1.02 -4.47 -37.80
C PRO A 99 -1.55 -3.77 -36.54
N ASP A 100 -0.68 -3.01 -35.87
CA ASP A 100 -1.09 -2.17 -34.73
C ASP A 100 -1.91 -0.97 -35.23
N ARG A 101 -3.21 -0.92 -34.89
CA ARG A 101 -4.14 0.20 -35.16
C ARG A 101 -5.52 -0.04 -34.57
N ASN A 102 -6.39 0.96 -34.70
CA ASN A 102 -7.82 0.84 -34.42
C ASN A 102 -8.56 0.07 -35.52
N TYR A 103 -9.45 -0.80 -35.11
CA TYR A 103 -10.35 -1.61 -35.92
C TYR A 103 -11.79 -1.35 -35.50
N THR A 104 -12.74 -1.71 -36.36
CA THR A 104 -14.17 -1.53 -36.06
C THR A 104 -14.94 -2.80 -36.39
N VAL A 105 -15.68 -3.31 -35.41
CA VAL A 105 -16.72 -4.31 -35.59
C VAL A 105 -17.98 -3.60 -36.06
N GLN A 106 -18.58 -4.06 -37.16
CA GLN A 106 -19.90 -3.63 -37.61
C GLN A 106 -20.84 -4.84 -37.62
N VAL A 107 -22.01 -4.70 -37.01
CA VAL A 107 -23.08 -5.68 -37.07
C VAL A 107 -24.12 -5.18 -38.06
N ARG A 108 -24.51 -6.04 -39.00
CA ARG A 108 -25.50 -5.75 -40.02
C ARG A 108 -26.65 -6.73 -39.96
N ASP A 109 -27.86 -6.24 -40.24
CA ASP A 109 -29.05 -7.07 -40.36
C ASP A 109 -29.11 -7.82 -41.72
N TYR A 110 -30.19 -8.56 -41.94
CA TYR A 110 -30.46 -9.27 -43.19
C TYR A 110 -30.68 -8.34 -44.40
N THR A 111 -30.95 -7.05 -44.17
CA THR A 111 -31.07 -6.03 -45.22
C THR A 111 -29.72 -5.35 -45.54
N ASN A 112 -28.65 -5.75 -44.86
CA ASN A 112 -27.29 -5.22 -44.96
C ASN A 112 -27.14 -3.78 -44.42
N LEU A 113 -28.09 -3.32 -43.59
CA LEU A 113 -28.00 -2.06 -42.84
C LEU A 113 -27.15 -2.27 -41.57
N ILE A 114 -26.35 -1.27 -41.21
CA ILE A 114 -25.55 -1.31 -39.97
C ILE A 114 -26.50 -1.04 -38.81
N VAL A 115 -26.61 -2.00 -37.90
CA VAL A 115 -27.45 -1.90 -36.69
C VAL A 115 -26.63 -1.58 -35.44
N ALA A 116 -25.36 -1.97 -35.39
CA ALA A 116 -24.43 -1.59 -34.32
C ALA A 116 -22.97 -1.55 -34.79
N ASN A 117 -22.13 -0.83 -34.06
CA ASN A 117 -20.68 -0.86 -34.23
C ASN A 117 -19.94 -0.72 -32.89
N ALA A 118 -18.72 -1.24 -32.84
CA ALA A 118 -17.82 -1.11 -31.71
C ALA A 118 -16.37 -1.02 -32.19
N THR A 119 -15.53 -0.26 -31.50
CA THR A 119 -14.10 -0.09 -31.84
C THR A 119 -13.22 -0.85 -30.87
N PHE A 120 -12.15 -1.46 -31.40
CA PHE A 120 -11.10 -2.08 -30.61
C PHE A 120 -9.72 -1.76 -31.20
N TRP A 121 -8.67 -1.90 -30.41
CA TRP A 121 -7.29 -1.68 -30.83
C TRP A 121 -6.54 -3.02 -30.83
N VAL A 122 -5.80 -3.32 -31.90
CA VAL A 122 -4.75 -4.35 -31.87
C VAL A 122 -3.40 -3.71 -31.52
N GLN A 123 -2.72 -4.22 -30.50
CA GLN A 123 -1.47 -3.67 -29.99
C GLN A 123 -0.47 -4.78 -29.63
N GLY A 124 0.68 -4.79 -30.30
CA GLY A 124 1.74 -5.80 -30.05
C GLY A 124 2.65 -5.48 -28.86
N TYR A 125 2.96 -4.20 -28.65
CA TYR A 125 3.88 -3.75 -27.61
C TYR A 125 3.26 -2.66 -26.75
N VAL A 126 3.80 -2.45 -25.55
CA VAL A 126 3.57 -1.28 -24.71
C VAL A 126 4.87 -0.51 -24.61
N ALA A 127 4.84 0.78 -24.92
CA ALA A 127 5.97 1.66 -24.71
C ALA A 127 5.74 2.52 -23.46
N LEU A 128 6.76 2.64 -22.62
CA LEU A 128 6.81 3.53 -21.49
C LEU A 128 8.00 4.48 -21.67
N ILE A 129 7.80 5.75 -21.32
CA ILE A 129 8.86 6.74 -21.26
C ILE A 129 8.66 7.57 -20.00
N GLU A 130 9.75 7.78 -19.26
CA GLU A 130 9.73 8.48 -17.99
C GLU A 130 10.98 9.35 -17.87
N THR A 131 10.89 10.40 -17.07
CA THR A 131 11.99 11.27 -16.71
C THR A 131 12.36 11.03 -15.24
N ASP A 132 13.62 11.28 -14.85
CA ASP A 132 14.05 11.09 -13.46
C ASP A 132 13.36 12.03 -12.47
N ARG A 133 12.79 13.14 -12.94
CA ARG A 133 12.07 14.14 -12.15
C ARG A 133 10.91 14.72 -12.96
N GLU A 134 9.94 15.31 -12.26
CA GLU A 134 8.80 16.00 -12.90
C GLU A 134 9.12 17.46 -13.22
N ALA A 135 10.08 18.07 -12.52
CA ALA A 135 10.51 19.44 -12.76
C ALA A 135 12.03 19.60 -12.66
N TYR A 136 12.56 20.59 -13.40
CA TYR A 136 13.98 20.85 -13.56
C TYR A 136 14.27 22.36 -13.50
N LEU A 137 15.48 22.71 -13.09
CA LEU A 137 16.06 24.02 -13.40
C LEU A 137 16.59 24.02 -14.84
N ASP A 138 16.78 25.21 -15.37
CA ASP A 138 17.42 25.37 -16.67
C ASP A 138 18.94 25.12 -16.58
N GLY A 139 19.48 24.42 -17.57
CA GLY A 139 20.85 23.89 -17.51
C GLY A 139 21.00 22.56 -16.76
N ASP A 140 19.95 22.05 -16.11
CA ASP A 140 20.01 20.73 -15.49
C ASP A 140 20.16 19.61 -16.52
N THR A 141 20.72 18.49 -16.06
CA THR A 141 20.77 17.26 -16.84
C THR A 141 19.56 16.40 -16.51
N MET A 142 18.68 16.23 -17.47
CA MET A 142 17.52 15.35 -17.41
C MET A 142 17.90 13.94 -17.84
N ASN A 143 17.53 12.94 -17.05
CA ASN A 143 17.65 11.54 -17.46
C ASN A 143 16.30 11.04 -17.96
N ILE A 144 16.32 10.46 -19.15
CA ILE A 144 15.14 9.89 -19.81
C ILE A 144 15.33 8.38 -19.84
N PHE A 145 14.32 7.66 -19.38
CA PHE A 145 14.24 6.21 -19.41
C PHE A 145 13.13 5.80 -20.37
N TRP A 146 13.38 4.76 -21.13
CA TRP A 146 12.34 4.17 -21.98
C TRP A 146 12.42 2.67 -21.93
N THR A 147 11.25 2.06 -22.11
CA THR A 147 11.11 0.62 -22.31
C THR A 147 10.01 0.37 -23.34
N THR A 148 10.14 -0.69 -24.11
CA THR A 148 9.12 -1.18 -25.02
C THR A 148 9.06 -2.68 -24.87
N ASN A 149 7.94 -3.15 -24.36
CA ASN A 149 7.75 -4.52 -23.92
C ASN A 149 6.63 -5.16 -24.72
N ASN A 150 6.76 -6.45 -25.00
CA ASN A 150 5.70 -7.23 -25.63
C ASN A 150 4.50 -7.31 -24.69
N LEU A 151 3.31 -7.01 -25.22
CA LEU A 151 2.10 -6.94 -24.41
C LEU A 151 1.74 -8.31 -23.78
N LYS A 152 2.12 -9.42 -24.41
CA LYS A 152 1.76 -10.78 -23.97
C LYS A 152 2.60 -11.30 -22.80
N ASP A 153 3.92 -11.12 -22.89
CA ASP A 153 4.89 -11.77 -22.01
C ASP A 153 5.82 -10.79 -21.30
N GLN A 154 5.65 -9.48 -21.54
CA GLN A 154 6.45 -8.40 -20.99
C GLN A 154 7.93 -8.45 -21.33
N SER A 155 8.36 -9.33 -22.26
CA SER A 155 9.73 -9.36 -22.76
C SER A 155 10.07 -8.07 -23.52
N LEU A 156 11.35 -7.70 -23.56
CA LEU A 156 11.78 -6.56 -24.35
C LEU A 156 11.46 -6.78 -25.83
N ALA A 157 10.92 -5.77 -26.49
CA ALA A 157 10.69 -5.80 -27.93
C ALA A 157 12.01 -6.06 -28.67
N ASN A 158 11.91 -6.64 -29.86
CA ASN A 158 13.08 -6.80 -30.73
C ASN A 158 13.71 -5.45 -31.07
N ILE A 159 15.01 -5.44 -31.39
CA ILE A 159 15.73 -4.22 -31.82
C ILE A 159 14.99 -3.61 -33.03
N GLY A 160 14.53 -2.37 -32.86
CA GLY A 160 13.75 -1.64 -33.85
C GLY A 160 14.30 -0.24 -34.12
N ALA A 161 13.60 0.53 -34.95
CA ALA A 161 13.86 1.95 -35.13
C ALA A 161 13.03 2.75 -34.12
N ALA A 162 13.69 3.59 -33.34
CA ALA A 162 13.03 4.42 -32.37
C ALA A 162 13.65 5.82 -32.32
N PHE A 163 12.92 6.77 -31.75
CA PHE A 163 13.47 8.07 -31.41
C PHE A 163 12.87 8.57 -30.10
N ILE A 164 13.66 9.36 -29.39
CA ILE A 164 13.21 10.17 -28.27
C ILE A 164 13.22 11.61 -28.76
N ARG A 165 12.08 12.28 -28.62
CA ARG A 165 11.90 13.67 -29.01
C ARG A 165 11.61 14.51 -27.78
N ILE A 166 12.43 15.52 -27.55
CA ILE A 166 12.18 16.53 -26.52
C ILE A 166 11.57 17.72 -27.22
N ARG A 167 10.34 18.06 -26.85
CA ARG A 167 9.55 19.10 -27.51
C ARG A 167 8.97 20.08 -26.52
N ASN A 168 8.90 21.33 -26.96
CA ASN A 168 8.03 22.35 -26.40
C ASN A 168 7.28 23.02 -27.56
N GLU A 169 5.95 22.98 -27.52
CA GLU A 169 5.09 23.46 -28.61
C GLU A 169 5.10 24.98 -28.76
N THR A 170 5.42 25.72 -27.69
CA THR A 170 5.35 27.18 -27.63
C THR A 170 6.68 27.82 -28.03
N ASN A 171 7.80 27.26 -27.55
CA ASN A 171 9.15 27.80 -27.79
C ASN A 171 9.90 27.18 -28.98
N GLY A 172 9.32 26.18 -29.65
CA GLY A 172 9.94 25.54 -30.82
C GLY A 172 11.19 24.72 -30.50
N LEU A 173 11.42 24.38 -29.23
CA LEU A 173 12.44 23.40 -28.84
C LEU A 173 12.03 22.06 -29.46
N HIS A 174 12.89 21.51 -30.30
CA HIS A 174 12.67 20.25 -30.98
C HIS A 174 14.01 19.53 -31.12
N HIS A 175 14.25 18.53 -30.27
CA HIS A 175 15.46 17.73 -30.30
C HIS A 175 15.12 16.25 -30.47
N ASP A 176 15.53 15.68 -31.60
CA ASP A 176 15.30 14.28 -31.93
C ASP A 176 16.57 13.47 -31.71
N ILE A 177 16.48 12.48 -30.84
CA ILE A 177 17.57 11.57 -30.51
C ILE A 177 17.21 10.20 -31.07
N PRO A 178 17.85 9.74 -32.16
CA PRO A 178 17.60 8.41 -32.68
C PRO A 178 18.14 7.36 -31.70
N ILE A 179 17.34 6.34 -31.45
CA ILE A 179 17.68 5.19 -30.61
C ILE A 179 17.36 3.89 -31.37
N ASN A 180 18.12 2.85 -31.10
CA ASN A 180 17.97 1.54 -31.75
C ASN A 180 17.76 0.41 -30.73
N THR A 181 17.46 0.73 -29.48
CA THR A 181 17.21 -0.25 -28.42
C THR A 181 15.79 -0.10 -27.89
N SER A 182 15.20 -1.22 -27.49
CA SER A 182 13.85 -1.27 -26.91
C SER A 182 13.80 -0.83 -25.46
N ALA A 183 14.96 -0.68 -24.81
CA ALA A 183 15.07 -0.05 -23.50
C ALA A 183 16.40 0.68 -23.37
N GLY A 184 16.46 1.66 -22.46
CA GLY A 184 17.70 2.36 -22.16
C GLY A 184 17.52 3.59 -21.27
N LYS A 185 18.65 4.29 -21.11
CA LYS A 185 18.75 5.57 -20.40
C LYS A 185 19.57 6.52 -21.26
N ILE A 186 19.12 7.77 -21.38
CA ILE A 186 19.90 8.85 -21.98
C ILE A 186 19.84 10.08 -21.09
N SER A 187 20.94 10.83 -21.06
CA SER A 187 21.02 12.11 -20.36
C SER A 187 20.99 13.25 -21.37
N PHE A 188 20.18 14.26 -21.11
CA PHE A 188 20.04 15.45 -21.93
C PHE A 188 20.16 16.71 -21.07
N THR A 189 21.07 17.62 -21.43
CA THR A 189 21.21 18.90 -20.73
C THR A 189 20.19 19.90 -21.26
N LEU A 190 19.31 20.38 -20.38
CA LEU A 190 18.29 21.35 -20.71
C LEU A 190 18.91 22.71 -21.07
N PRO A 191 18.34 23.44 -22.05
CA PRO A 191 18.85 24.76 -22.42
C PRO A 191 18.63 25.77 -21.28
N VAL A 192 19.52 26.75 -21.17
CA VAL A 192 19.35 27.89 -20.25
C VAL A 192 18.26 28.81 -20.79
N LEU A 193 17.22 29.05 -19.99
CA LEU A 193 16.06 29.86 -20.39
C LEU A 193 16.24 31.31 -19.92
N ILE A 194 15.93 32.26 -20.80
CA ILE A 194 16.15 33.68 -20.51
C ILE A 194 14.88 34.33 -19.92
N THR A 195 13.66 33.87 -20.23
CA THR A 195 12.44 34.59 -19.79
C THR A 195 11.15 33.79 -19.52
N ASN A 196 10.96 32.55 -20.00
CA ASN A 196 9.66 31.86 -19.84
C ASN A 196 9.75 30.50 -19.13
N TYR A 197 9.07 30.36 -17.98
CA TYR A 197 8.99 29.14 -17.18
C TYR A 197 7.56 28.56 -17.13
N GLU A 198 6.60 29.18 -17.83
CA GLU A 198 5.18 28.79 -17.77
C GLU A 198 4.77 27.78 -18.87
N GLU A 199 5.75 27.15 -19.53
CA GLU A 199 5.49 26.28 -20.67
C GLU A 199 5.59 24.80 -20.32
N ASN A 200 4.71 24.01 -20.95
CA ASN A 200 4.71 22.56 -20.81
C ASN A 200 5.73 21.93 -21.76
N TYR A 201 6.67 21.17 -21.20
CA TYR A 201 7.63 20.41 -21.98
C TYR A 201 7.21 18.93 -22.00
N THR A 202 7.54 18.25 -23.10
CA THR A 202 7.21 16.84 -23.28
C THR A 202 8.40 16.08 -23.82
N VAL A 203 8.64 14.90 -23.27
CA VAL A 203 9.48 13.88 -23.88
C VAL A 203 8.58 12.85 -24.53
N GLU A 204 8.77 12.63 -25.82
CA GLU A 204 7.99 11.70 -26.63
C GLU A 204 8.90 10.55 -27.06
N GLY A 205 8.47 9.32 -26.80
CA GLY A 205 9.13 8.11 -27.29
C GLY A 205 8.31 7.54 -28.43
N TRP A 206 8.94 7.27 -29.56
CA TRP A 206 8.33 6.49 -30.63
C TRP A 206 9.20 5.28 -30.95
N PHE A 207 8.57 4.13 -31.08
CA PHE A 207 9.24 2.87 -31.36
C PHE A 207 8.54 2.14 -32.50
N ASN A 208 9.33 1.50 -33.36
CA ASN A 208 8.87 0.63 -34.43
C ASN A 208 9.78 -0.59 -34.58
N ASP A 209 9.24 -1.79 -34.36
CA ASP A 209 10.03 -3.03 -34.38
C ASP A 209 10.57 -3.40 -35.77
N SER A 210 9.90 -2.97 -36.85
CA SER A 210 10.25 -3.37 -38.19
C SER A 210 9.75 -2.38 -39.26
N PHE A 211 10.54 -2.20 -40.32
CA PHE A 211 10.14 -1.40 -41.48
C PHE A 211 9.26 -2.16 -42.47
N ILE A 212 9.12 -3.47 -42.29
CA ILE A 212 8.37 -4.40 -43.15
C ILE A 212 7.05 -4.75 -42.42
N PRO A 213 5.89 -4.77 -43.10
CA PRO A 213 4.63 -5.13 -42.47
C PRO A 213 4.62 -6.52 -41.81
N PRO A 214 3.91 -6.70 -40.67
CA PRO A 214 3.16 -5.67 -39.96
C PRO A 214 4.09 -4.71 -39.19
N ARG A 215 3.88 -3.41 -39.37
CA ARG A 215 4.57 -2.40 -38.56
C ARG A 215 3.95 -2.40 -37.17
N ARG A 216 4.76 -2.59 -36.14
CA ARG A 216 4.33 -2.45 -34.74
C ARG A 216 4.87 -1.14 -34.21
N THR A 217 4.04 -0.12 -34.25
CA THR A 217 4.43 1.22 -33.81
C THR A 217 3.82 1.52 -32.47
N GLN A 218 4.65 1.98 -31.53
CA GLN A 218 4.20 2.45 -30.23
C GLN A 218 4.70 3.86 -29.96
N TYR A 219 3.92 4.56 -29.13
CA TYR A 219 4.20 5.93 -28.76
C TYR A 219 3.94 6.12 -27.27
N ALA A 220 4.88 6.75 -26.58
CA ALA A 220 4.81 7.09 -25.18
C ALA A 220 5.13 8.57 -24.98
N LYS A 221 4.60 9.17 -23.93
CA LYS A 221 4.87 10.57 -23.57
C LYS A 221 5.08 10.73 -22.06
N ALA A 222 6.07 11.52 -21.68
CA ALA A 222 6.28 12.01 -20.32
C ALA A 222 6.24 13.53 -20.34
N GLN A 223 5.50 14.12 -19.41
CA GLN A 223 5.48 15.57 -19.23
C GLN A 223 6.51 15.97 -18.18
N PHE A 224 7.17 17.11 -18.39
CA PHE A 224 8.03 17.71 -17.38
C PHE A 224 7.94 19.23 -17.43
N HIS A 225 8.39 19.86 -16.34
CA HIS A 225 8.35 21.30 -16.18
C HIS A 225 9.76 21.86 -16.02
N MET A 226 9.99 23.06 -16.56
CA MET A 226 11.16 23.86 -16.23
C MET A 226 10.71 25.03 -15.38
N LYS A 227 11.16 25.09 -14.12
CA LYS A 227 10.73 26.15 -13.18
C LYS A 227 11.92 26.81 -12.49
N ARG A 228 11.65 27.62 -11.47
CA ARG A 228 12.65 28.45 -10.79
C ARG A 228 13.06 27.83 -9.46
N LEU A 229 14.31 28.09 -9.06
CA LEU A 229 14.81 27.69 -7.74
C LEU A 229 14.12 28.50 -6.64
N SER A 230 13.65 27.84 -5.59
CA SER A 230 13.22 28.47 -4.35
C SER A 230 13.67 27.64 -3.15
N VAL A 231 13.43 28.16 -1.95
CA VAL A 231 13.91 27.63 -0.68
C VAL A 231 12.78 27.67 0.33
N LEU A 232 12.59 26.56 1.03
CA LEU A 232 11.77 26.46 2.23
C LEU A 232 12.69 26.41 3.43
N VAL A 233 12.42 27.24 4.43
CA VAL A 233 13.17 27.26 5.70
C VAL A 233 12.20 26.90 6.81
N HIS A 234 12.55 25.86 7.58
CA HIS A 234 11.82 25.42 8.75
C HIS A 234 12.73 25.50 9.98
N LEU A 235 12.16 26.00 11.07
CA LEU A 235 12.80 26.01 12.38
C LEU A 235 12.00 25.09 13.29
N ASP A 236 12.68 24.33 14.16
CA ASP A 236 12.00 23.45 15.12
C ASP A 236 11.10 24.27 16.07
N LYS A 237 11.52 25.51 16.38
CA LYS A 237 10.78 26.47 17.21
C LYS A 237 10.91 27.89 16.66
N GLN A 238 9.98 28.75 17.06
CA GLN A 238 10.02 30.20 16.78
C GLN A 238 10.55 31.02 17.98
N GLN A 239 10.78 30.36 19.13
CA GLN A 239 11.33 30.95 20.34
C GLN A 239 12.32 30.00 21.02
N TYR A 240 13.43 30.56 21.48
CA TYR A 240 14.56 29.86 22.09
C TYR A 240 14.97 30.53 23.40
N THR A 241 15.71 29.80 24.24
CA THR A 241 16.37 30.35 25.43
C THR A 241 17.87 30.49 25.18
N VAL A 242 18.56 31.37 25.92
CA VAL A 242 20.02 31.44 25.89
C VAL A 242 20.60 30.07 26.27
N GLY A 243 21.59 29.60 25.52
CA GLY A 243 22.23 28.28 25.67
C GLY A 243 21.48 27.11 25.04
N SER A 244 20.33 27.32 24.38
CA SER A 244 19.62 26.26 23.65
C SER A 244 20.21 26.01 22.25
N LEU A 245 19.80 24.91 21.61
CA LEU A 245 20.18 24.57 20.25
C LEU A 245 19.08 25.03 19.28
N LEU A 246 19.47 25.78 18.26
CA LEU A 246 18.64 26.17 17.13
C LEU A 246 18.84 25.16 16.00
N THR A 247 17.76 24.53 15.52
CA THR A 247 17.82 23.66 14.34
C THR A 247 17.18 24.36 13.15
N ILE A 248 17.96 24.50 12.07
CA ILE A 248 17.53 25.11 10.81
C ILE A 248 17.49 24.02 9.76
N GLU A 249 16.31 23.73 9.25
CA GLU A 249 16.09 22.82 8.13
C GLU A 249 15.81 23.63 6.87
N VAL A 250 16.57 23.34 5.82
CA VAL A 250 16.45 24.01 4.53
C VAL A 250 16.11 22.96 3.49
N LYS A 251 15.05 23.21 2.71
CA LYS A 251 14.66 22.40 1.55
C LYS A 251 14.68 23.27 0.29
N THR A 252 15.48 22.91 -0.69
CA THR A 252 15.51 23.56 -2.02
C THR A 252 14.52 22.87 -2.95
N VAL A 253 13.76 23.67 -3.69
CA VAL A 253 12.70 23.19 -4.58
C VAL A 253 12.67 23.92 -5.91
N VAL A 254 12.06 23.29 -6.90
CA VAL A 254 11.77 23.83 -8.23
C VAL A 254 10.29 24.23 -8.29
N THR A 255 10.00 25.54 -8.37
CA THR A 255 8.64 26.08 -8.22
C THR A 255 8.31 27.18 -9.25
N ASP A 256 7.02 27.38 -9.51
CA ASP A 256 6.51 28.45 -10.38
C ASP A 256 6.52 29.81 -9.66
N ASN A 257 6.28 29.80 -8.33
CA ASN A 257 6.24 30.99 -7.51
C ASN A 257 7.33 30.97 -6.45
N GLN A 258 8.47 31.60 -6.76
CA GLN A 258 9.62 31.61 -5.86
C GLN A 258 9.32 32.23 -4.49
N SER A 259 8.36 33.15 -4.39
CA SER A 259 7.98 33.81 -3.13
C SER A 259 7.02 33.00 -2.27
N PHE A 260 6.41 31.93 -2.82
CA PHE A 260 5.49 31.06 -2.11
C PHE A 260 5.69 29.60 -2.55
N PRO A 261 6.87 29.02 -2.28
CA PRO A 261 7.12 27.61 -2.57
C PRO A 261 6.21 26.71 -1.74
N SER A 262 5.85 25.54 -2.29
CA SER A 262 5.08 24.50 -1.59
C SER A 262 5.99 23.37 -1.13
N VAL A 263 5.66 22.74 0.00
CA VAL A 263 6.33 21.51 0.47
C VAL A 263 6.20 20.35 -0.53
N THR A 264 5.18 20.39 -1.39
CA THR A 264 4.93 19.41 -2.46
C THR A 264 5.69 19.70 -3.75
N ASP A 265 6.39 20.84 -3.85
CA ASP A 265 7.20 21.15 -5.03
C ASP A 265 8.39 20.17 -5.15
N THR A 266 8.81 19.92 -6.39
CA THR A 266 9.89 18.99 -6.70
C THR A 266 11.19 19.45 -6.03
N SER A 267 11.81 18.57 -5.24
CA SER A 267 13.08 18.83 -4.58
C SER A 267 14.23 19.06 -5.56
N GLU A 268 15.12 20.00 -5.25
CA GLU A 268 16.29 20.32 -6.06
C GLU A 268 17.60 19.96 -5.34
N PRO A 269 18.27 18.85 -5.70
CA PRO A 269 19.48 18.40 -5.00
C PRO A 269 20.75 19.15 -5.42
N GLY A 270 21.80 19.08 -4.57
CA GLY A 270 23.11 19.67 -4.86
C GLY A 270 23.14 21.19 -5.03
N CYS A 271 22.25 21.93 -4.36
CA CYS A 271 22.32 23.38 -4.26
C CYS A 271 23.33 23.80 -3.19
N ASP A 272 24.16 24.80 -3.49
CA ASP A 272 25.01 25.47 -2.52
C ASP A 272 24.16 26.36 -1.61
N VAL A 273 24.25 26.17 -0.30
CA VAL A 273 23.46 26.91 0.70
C VAL A 273 24.38 27.72 1.61
N SER A 274 23.96 28.94 1.92
CA SER A 274 24.54 29.76 2.97
C SER A 274 23.46 30.28 3.91
N ILE A 275 23.76 30.30 5.20
CA ILE A 275 22.85 30.72 6.26
C ILE A 275 23.52 31.88 6.99
N SER A 276 22.80 33.00 7.11
CA SER A 276 23.26 34.20 7.81
C SER A 276 22.24 34.61 8.87
N ILE A 277 22.70 34.84 10.11
CA ILE A 277 21.84 35.27 11.22
C ILE A 277 22.10 36.73 11.53
N PHE A 278 21.05 37.54 11.56
CA PHE A 278 21.09 38.97 11.86
C PHE A 278 20.28 39.26 13.12
N ARG A 279 20.79 40.15 13.97
CA ARG A 279 19.98 40.71 15.06
C ARG A 279 19.05 41.78 14.51
N LEU A 280 17.83 41.80 15.02
CA LEU A 280 16.87 42.86 14.79
C LEU A 280 16.86 43.82 15.98
N LEU A 281 16.86 45.12 15.71
CA LEU A 281 16.62 46.18 16.69
C LEU A 281 15.41 47.00 16.23
N ASN A 282 14.31 46.97 16.98
CA ASN A 282 13.05 47.61 16.59
C ASN A 282 12.59 47.22 15.16
N ASN A 283 12.65 45.93 14.85
CA ASN A 283 12.34 45.34 13.54
C ASN A 283 13.25 45.81 12.39
N LEU A 284 14.39 46.43 12.70
CA LEU A 284 15.42 46.79 11.72
C LEU A 284 16.60 45.84 11.82
N ARG A 285 16.93 45.23 10.70
CA ARG A 285 18.10 44.35 10.54
C ARG A 285 19.40 45.12 10.69
N LEU A 286 20.30 44.61 11.53
CA LEU A 286 21.67 45.12 11.60
C LEU A 286 22.47 44.77 10.33
N PRO A 287 23.40 45.64 9.88
CA PRO A 287 24.07 45.49 8.58
C PRO A 287 25.09 44.34 8.52
N THR A 288 25.45 43.75 9.66
CA THR A 288 26.46 42.68 9.74
C THR A 288 25.82 41.43 10.35
N PRO A 289 25.97 40.25 9.73
CA PRO A 289 25.50 39.01 10.33
C PRO A 289 26.33 38.74 11.58
N ILE A 290 25.65 38.25 12.62
CA ILE A 290 26.30 37.75 13.82
C ILE A 290 26.97 36.41 13.53
N GLU A 291 26.32 35.60 12.68
CA GLU A 291 26.81 34.29 12.27
C GLU A 291 26.60 34.10 10.78
N LEU A 292 27.61 33.55 10.10
CA LEU A 292 27.60 33.22 8.68
C LEU A 292 28.14 31.80 8.50
N ILE A 293 27.30 30.94 7.96
CA ILE A 293 27.61 29.54 7.66
C ILE A 293 27.56 29.38 6.15
N SER A 294 28.64 28.88 5.57
CA SER A 294 28.81 28.72 4.12
C SER A 294 29.43 27.37 3.80
N GLY A 295 29.30 26.92 2.54
CA GLY A 295 29.82 25.62 2.11
C GLY A 295 28.91 24.46 2.47
N LEU A 296 27.64 24.74 2.77
CA LEU A 296 26.60 23.73 2.87
C LEU A 296 26.13 23.35 1.46
N ALA A 297 25.81 22.09 1.25
CA ALA A 297 25.20 21.61 0.01
C ALA A 297 24.02 20.71 0.35
N THR A 298 22.92 20.86 -0.39
CA THR A 298 21.75 20.00 -0.19
C THR A 298 22.02 18.58 -0.68
N ASP A 299 21.45 17.60 0.02
CA ASP A 299 21.56 16.18 -0.30
C ASP A 299 20.78 15.78 -1.57
N THR A 300 20.64 14.48 -1.81
CA THR A 300 19.88 13.93 -2.95
C THR A 300 18.39 14.24 -2.90
N HIS A 301 17.86 14.66 -1.75
CA HIS A 301 16.46 15.06 -1.56
C HIS A 301 16.28 16.58 -1.52
N GLY A 302 17.34 17.35 -1.82
CA GLY A 302 17.30 18.81 -1.75
C GLY A 302 17.22 19.34 -0.32
N GLN A 303 17.71 18.59 0.68
CA GLN A 303 17.66 19.00 2.09
C GLN A 303 19.04 19.25 2.68
N VAL A 304 19.12 20.20 3.60
CA VAL A 304 20.27 20.38 4.50
C VAL A 304 19.78 20.86 5.86
N SER A 305 20.41 20.38 6.92
CA SER A 305 20.07 20.75 8.30
C SER A 305 21.32 21.24 9.01
N GLN A 306 21.17 22.35 9.73
CA GLN A 306 22.24 22.97 10.50
C GLN A 306 21.78 23.20 11.93
N ILE A 307 22.61 22.81 12.90
CA ILE A 307 22.38 23.04 14.32
C ILE A 307 23.37 24.12 14.78
N ILE A 308 22.87 25.09 15.52
CA ILE A 308 23.64 26.22 16.06
C ILE A 308 23.43 26.28 17.58
N SER A 309 24.52 26.45 18.34
CA SER A 309 24.45 26.70 19.78
C SER A 309 24.21 28.18 20.04
N LEU A 310 23.18 28.50 20.82
CA LEU A 310 22.84 29.89 21.20
C LEU A 310 23.49 30.27 22.55
N ASP A 311 24.73 29.85 22.77
CA ASP A 311 25.43 29.94 24.07
C ASP A 311 26.25 31.21 24.27
N ASP A 312 26.49 32.00 23.22
CA ASP A 312 27.23 33.27 23.33
C ASP A 312 26.32 34.42 23.78
N PRO A 313 26.41 34.88 25.04
CA PRO A 313 25.53 35.92 25.59
C PRO A 313 25.79 37.31 25.00
N LEU A 314 26.91 37.53 24.29
CA LEU A 314 27.18 38.81 23.61
C LEU A 314 26.42 38.92 22.29
N ASN A 315 26.17 37.77 21.66
CA ASN A 315 25.53 37.64 20.36
C ASN A 315 24.03 37.30 20.50
N TYR A 316 23.70 36.47 21.49
CA TYR A 316 22.39 35.93 21.77
C TYR A 316 21.88 36.47 23.11
N THR A 317 21.07 37.52 23.06
CA THR A 317 20.57 38.22 24.24
C THR A 317 19.08 38.00 24.43
N ASP A 318 18.69 37.81 25.68
CA ASP A 318 17.29 37.70 26.07
C ASP A 318 16.43 38.90 25.62
N GLY A 319 15.17 38.62 25.28
CA GLY A 319 14.19 39.56 24.75
C GLY A 319 14.47 40.10 23.34
N SER A 320 15.48 39.57 22.62
CA SER A 320 15.83 40.03 21.27
C SER A 320 15.28 39.14 20.16
N GLU A 321 15.01 39.74 19.01
CA GLU A 321 14.56 39.06 17.80
C GLU A 321 15.69 38.98 16.76
N TYR A 322 15.69 37.90 15.98
CA TYR A 322 16.71 37.55 15.02
C TYR A 322 16.07 37.16 13.69
N GLU A 323 16.71 37.53 12.58
CA GLU A 323 16.35 37.12 11.22
C GLU A 323 17.40 36.14 10.70
N ILE A 324 16.95 34.98 10.24
CA ILE A 324 17.75 34.01 9.51
C ILE A 324 17.51 34.26 8.03
N GLU A 325 18.58 34.54 7.30
CA GLU A 325 18.60 34.63 5.85
C GLU A 325 19.27 33.37 5.29
N VAL A 326 18.54 32.64 4.46
CA VAL A 326 19.05 31.48 3.73
C VAL A 326 19.15 31.83 2.26
N ASN A 327 20.35 31.69 1.70
CA ASN A 327 20.59 31.87 0.27
C ASN A 327 21.02 30.53 -0.34
N ALA A 328 20.22 30.04 -1.28
CA ALA A 328 20.53 28.85 -2.06
C ALA A 328 20.90 29.23 -3.49
N GLN A 329 21.94 28.58 -4.02
CA GLN A 329 22.43 28.78 -5.38
C GLN A 329 22.67 27.45 -6.08
N LYS A 330 22.31 27.37 -7.36
CA LYS A 330 22.74 26.29 -8.24
C LYS A 330 22.98 26.83 -9.64
N GLY A 331 24.19 26.66 -10.15
CA GLY A 331 24.62 27.28 -11.40
C GLY A 331 24.45 28.81 -11.38
N GLY A 332 23.72 29.34 -12.37
CA GLY A 332 23.41 30.77 -12.47
C GLY A 332 22.16 31.22 -11.72
N ARG A 333 21.48 30.32 -10.99
CA ARG A 333 20.23 30.60 -10.28
C ARG A 333 20.47 30.71 -8.79
N SER A 334 19.85 31.71 -8.16
CA SER A 334 19.86 31.87 -6.71
C SER A 334 18.51 32.37 -6.21
N TRP A 335 18.17 32.00 -4.99
CA TRP A 335 17.02 32.52 -4.27
C TRP A 335 17.35 32.71 -2.80
N LYS A 336 16.71 33.71 -2.20
CA LYS A 336 16.90 34.07 -0.80
C LYS A 336 15.56 34.00 -0.10
N GLU A 337 15.54 33.31 1.03
CA GLU A 337 14.39 33.23 1.93
C GLU A 337 14.77 33.72 3.33
N THR A 338 13.81 34.27 4.06
CA THR A 338 14.03 34.78 5.42
C THR A 338 12.99 34.27 6.39
N THR A 339 13.42 33.87 7.58
CA THR A 339 12.54 33.56 8.72
C THR A 339 13.06 34.25 9.97
N THR A 340 12.18 34.49 10.94
CA THR A 340 12.56 35.11 12.22
C THR A 340 12.49 34.11 13.37
N PHE A 341 13.21 34.36 14.44
CA PHE A 341 13.01 33.72 15.74
C PHE A 341 13.32 34.73 16.86
N ARG A 342 12.86 34.44 18.08
CA ARG A 342 13.19 35.26 19.25
C ARG A 342 13.92 34.47 20.32
N ILE A 343 14.81 35.15 21.04
CA ILE A 343 15.37 34.65 22.30
C ILE A 343 14.58 35.30 23.42
N ALA A 344 13.92 34.48 24.22
CA ALA A 344 13.17 34.92 25.38
C ALA A 344 13.24 33.84 26.47
N GLU A 345 13.72 34.21 27.66
CA GLU A 345 13.48 33.55 28.93
C GLU A 345 11.98 33.64 29.21
N SER A 346 11.21 32.75 28.59
CA SER A 346 9.91 32.39 29.11
C SER A 346 9.84 30.88 29.14
N SER A 347 9.92 30.32 30.34
CA SER A 347 9.33 29.03 30.60
C SER A 347 7.86 29.09 30.18
N SER A 348 7.53 28.38 29.10
CA SER A 348 6.12 28.17 28.76
C SER A 348 5.65 26.96 29.53
N LEU A 349 4.62 27.17 30.36
CA LEU A 349 3.83 26.12 30.94
C LEU A 349 2.63 25.88 30.03
N SER A 350 2.34 24.63 29.72
CA SER A 350 1.04 24.21 29.22
C SER A 350 0.49 23.11 30.12
N VAL A 351 -0.83 23.03 30.19
CA VAL A 351 -1.52 22.03 31.01
C VAL A 351 -2.64 21.40 30.19
N VAL A 352 -2.78 20.08 30.30
CA VAL A 352 -3.85 19.28 29.68
C VAL A 352 -4.62 18.57 30.80
N LEU A 353 -5.94 18.46 30.64
CA LEU A 353 -6.80 17.72 31.56
C LEU A 353 -7.25 16.40 30.93
N ASP A 354 -6.98 15.31 31.63
CA ASP A 354 -7.44 13.97 31.28
C ASP A 354 -8.47 13.51 32.31
N PHE A 355 -9.66 13.14 31.85
CA PHE A 355 -10.78 12.69 32.68
C PHE A 355 -10.92 11.17 32.64
N ASP A 356 -11.41 10.55 33.72
CA ASP A 356 -11.64 9.11 33.77
C ASP A 356 -12.85 8.64 32.94
N LYS A 357 -13.82 9.54 32.71
CA LYS A 357 -15.02 9.30 31.90
C LYS A 357 -15.41 10.53 31.08
N GLU A 358 -16.13 10.31 29.98
CA GLU A 358 -16.73 11.38 29.16
C GLU A 358 -18.09 11.85 29.70
N LEU A 359 -18.82 10.96 30.37
CA LEU A 359 -20.16 11.19 30.92
C LEU A 359 -20.20 10.74 32.38
N TYR A 360 -20.88 11.53 33.20
CA TYR A 360 -21.07 11.25 34.62
C TYR A 360 -22.55 11.28 34.99
N ALA A 361 -22.95 10.51 36.00
CA ALA A 361 -24.26 10.61 36.62
C ALA A 361 -24.21 11.51 37.88
N SER A 362 -25.36 11.95 38.35
CA SER A 362 -25.46 12.61 39.66
C SER A 362 -24.96 11.67 40.77
N GLY A 363 -24.14 12.18 41.70
CA GLY A 363 -23.52 11.36 42.76
C GLY A 363 -22.22 10.66 42.35
N ASP A 364 -21.84 10.67 41.06
CA ASP A 364 -20.54 10.14 40.62
C ASP A 364 -19.38 10.97 41.14
N SER A 365 -18.18 10.38 41.15
CA SER A 365 -16.93 11.11 41.36
C SER A 365 -16.19 11.28 40.04
N ILE A 366 -15.85 12.53 39.73
CA ILE A 366 -14.96 12.89 38.63
C ILE A 366 -13.52 12.75 39.11
N LEU A 367 -12.71 11.99 38.37
CA LEU A 367 -11.26 11.92 38.56
C LEU A 367 -10.60 12.61 37.36
N VAL A 368 -9.80 13.65 37.62
CA VAL A 368 -9.08 14.38 36.58
C VAL A 368 -7.59 14.39 36.89
N ASN A 369 -6.78 14.19 35.87
CA ASN A 369 -5.34 14.34 35.92
C ASN A 369 -4.92 15.56 35.10
N ALA A 370 -4.29 16.54 35.73
CA ALA A 370 -3.68 17.69 35.08
C ALA A 370 -2.21 17.40 34.76
N SER A 371 -1.91 17.21 33.49
CA SER A 371 -0.56 16.95 32.98
C SER A 371 0.09 18.25 32.54
N VAL A 372 1.26 18.57 33.09
CA VAL A 372 1.99 19.81 32.82
C VAL A 372 3.14 19.54 31.86
N PHE A 373 3.24 20.36 30.82
CA PHE A 373 4.41 20.39 29.94
C PHE A 373 5.12 21.73 30.16
N SER A 374 6.37 21.66 30.61
CA SER A 374 7.21 22.83 30.83
C SER A 374 8.42 22.79 29.92
N ILE A 375 8.74 23.92 29.28
CA ILE A 375 10.03 24.15 28.64
C ILE A 375 10.87 24.99 29.61
N GLY A 376 12.04 24.51 30.05
CA GLY A 376 12.93 25.28 30.93
C GLY A 376 13.07 24.80 32.39
N GLY A 377 12.41 23.69 32.78
CA GLY A 377 12.84 22.93 33.97
C GLY A 377 12.14 23.22 35.30
N GLY A 378 10.80 23.34 35.32
CA GLY A 378 10.04 23.17 36.56
C GLY A 378 9.76 21.67 36.81
N THR A 379 10.15 21.13 37.97
CA THR A 379 9.77 19.76 38.39
C THR A 379 8.75 19.73 39.51
N GLU A 380 8.47 20.89 40.13
CA GLU A 380 7.48 21.06 41.19
C GLU A 380 6.45 22.10 40.73
N PHE A 381 5.17 21.74 40.83
CA PHE A 381 4.07 22.58 40.40
C PHE A 381 3.02 22.70 41.51
N THR A 382 2.42 23.88 41.61
CA THR A 382 1.23 24.11 42.43
C THR A 382 0.01 24.22 41.51
N TYR A 383 -1.02 23.43 41.80
CA TYR A 383 -2.26 23.36 41.05
C TYR A 383 -3.38 24.02 41.85
N LEU A 384 -4.21 24.82 41.19
CA LEU A 384 -5.48 25.34 41.67
C LEU A 384 -6.60 24.80 40.79
N PHE A 385 -7.41 23.89 41.34
CA PHE A 385 -8.60 23.37 40.68
C PHE A 385 -9.85 24.13 41.11
N GLU A 386 -10.73 24.43 40.16
CA GLU A 386 -12.06 25.00 40.39
C GLU A 386 -13.12 24.19 39.63
N VAL A 387 -14.25 23.90 40.28
CA VAL A 387 -15.41 23.23 39.67
C VAL A 387 -16.64 24.14 39.77
N ARG A 388 -17.27 24.44 38.64
CA ARG A 388 -18.43 25.35 38.54
C ARG A 388 -19.55 24.79 37.67
N ASP A 389 -20.78 25.18 37.94
CA ASP A 389 -21.90 25.06 36.97
C ASP A 389 -21.62 25.96 35.75
N THR A 390 -21.91 25.49 34.53
CA THR A 390 -21.60 26.20 33.27
C THR A 390 -22.49 27.42 32.94
N ARG A 391 -23.39 27.80 33.83
CA ARG A 391 -24.14 29.05 33.68
C ARG A 391 -23.21 30.24 33.89
N ALA A 392 -23.45 31.39 33.24
CA ALA A 392 -22.60 32.57 33.42
C ALA A 392 -22.57 32.99 34.91
N ASN A 393 -21.37 33.00 35.52
CA ASN A 393 -21.17 33.11 36.99
C ASN A 393 -21.81 31.99 37.82
N GLY A 394 -21.84 30.77 37.29
CA GLY A 394 -22.44 29.60 37.93
C GLY A 394 -21.83 29.28 39.29
N THR A 395 -22.61 28.55 40.09
CA THR A 395 -22.26 28.17 41.46
C THR A 395 -20.89 27.49 41.48
N LEU A 396 -19.99 27.99 42.34
CA LEU A 396 -18.72 27.34 42.63
C LEU A 396 -18.97 26.16 43.57
N PHE A 397 -18.74 24.94 43.09
CA PHE A 397 -18.88 23.73 43.88
C PHE A 397 -17.61 23.39 44.66
N SER A 398 -16.44 23.58 44.06
CA SER A 398 -15.16 23.29 44.70
C SER A 398 -14.06 24.22 44.23
N ARG A 399 -13.14 24.57 45.13
CA ARG A 399 -11.88 25.25 44.84
C ARG A 399 -10.80 24.71 45.75
N GLN A 400 -9.76 24.09 45.20
CA GLN A 400 -8.70 23.45 45.97
C GLN A 400 -7.31 23.73 45.40
N THR A 401 -6.33 23.88 46.28
CA THR A 401 -4.92 24.03 45.91
C THR A 401 -4.14 22.81 46.37
N GLN A 402 -3.32 22.24 45.49
CA GLN A 402 -2.57 21.01 45.74
C GLN A 402 -1.27 20.97 44.94
N THR A 403 -0.35 20.07 45.29
CA THR A 403 0.93 19.86 44.60
C THR A 403 0.91 18.69 43.61
N SER A 404 -0.22 17.98 43.52
CA SER A 404 -0.43 16.87 42.59
C SER A 404 -1.37 17.32 41.45
N GLY A 405 -1.14 16.82 40.24
CA GLY A 405 -2.07 16.98 39.11
C GLY A 405 -3.36 16.15 39.26
N LEU A 406 -3.43 15.20 40.19
CA LEU A 406 -4.59 14.33 40.38
C LEU A 406 -5.64 14.98 41.29
N PHE A 407 -6.81 15.31 40.76
CA PHE A 407 -7.91 15.93 41.48
C PHE A 407 -9.17 15.05 41.40
N THR A 408 -9.92 14.97 42.51
CA THR A 408 -11.17 14.22 42.58
C THR A 408 -12.29 15.10 43.08
N PHE A 409 -13.45 15.05 42.43
CA PHE A 409 -14.64 15.81 42.80
C PHE A 409 -15.90 14.94 42.77
N GLY A 410 -16.58 14.81 43.91
CA GLY A 410 -17.89 14.19 43.98
C GLY A 410 -18.99 15.14 43.49
N ILE A 411 -19.70 14.75 42.44
CA ILE A 411 -20.85 15.47 41.91
C ILE A 411 -21.97 15.41 42.96
N PRO A 412 -22.52 16.56 43.39
CA PRO A 412 -23.61 16.56 44.36
C PRO A 412 -24.83 15.78 43.87
N ASP A 413 -25.47 15.03 44.77
CA ASP A 413 -26.68 14.27 44.47
C ASP A 413 -27.85 15.16 44.01
N ASP A 414 -27.85 16.46 44.32
CA ASP A 414 -28.88 17.39 43.85
C ASP A 414 -28.57 18.01 42.47
N PHE A 415 -27.38 17.76 41.91
CA PHE A 415 -27.03 18.14 40.54
C PHE A 415 -27.58 17.11 39.55
N VAL A 416 -28.83 17.32 39.12
CA VAL A 416 -29.63 16.34 38.35
C VAL A 416 -29.10 16.11 36.93
N GLU A 417 -28.76 17.18 36.20
CA GLU A 417 -28.19 17.14 34.86
C GLU A 417 -27.59 18.51 34.51
N GLY A 418 -26.65 18.54 33.58
CA GLY A 418 -26.07 19.78 33.08
C GLY A 418 -24.62 19.60 32.70
N TRP A 419 -23.91 20.72 32.60
CA TRP A 419 -22.47 20.71 32.37
C TRP A 419 -21.77 21.32 33.57
N LEU A 420 -20.59 20.80 33.89
CA LEU A 420 -19.67 21.38 34.86
C LEU A 420 -18.43 21.86 34.12
N TRP A 421 -17.93 23.05 34.47
CA TRP A 421 -16.58 23.49 34.09
C TRP A 421 -15.60 23.09 35.18
N ILE A 422 -14.49 22.51 34.74
CA ILE A 422 -13.35 22.19 35.58
C ILE A 422 -12.19 22.99 35.04
N LYS A 423 -11.69 23.90 35.87
CA LYS A 423 -10.56 24.76 35.55
C LYS A 423 -9.38 24.35 36.41
N ALA A 424 -8.23 24.13 35.77
CA ALA A 424 -6.95 23.97 36.46
C ALA A 424 -6.05 25.16 36.11
N THR A 425 -5.48 25.77 37.14
CA THR A 425 -4.39 26.75 37.00
C THR A 425 -3.14 26.15 37.64
N VAL A 426 -2.02 26.18 36.93
CA VAL A 426 -0.73 25.61 37.34
C VAL A 426 0.27 26.74 37.48
N ASP A 427 1.06 26.72 38.55
CA ASP A 427 2.12 27.67 38.88
C ASP A 427 3.41 26.88 39.17
N ASP A 428 4.54 27.28 38.60
CA ASP A 428 5.85 26.64 38.82
C ASP A 428 6.67 27.25 39.96
N GLY A 429 6.15 28.26 40.67
CA GLY A 429 6.85 28.95 41.74
C GLY A 429 7.89 29.98 41.27
N GLU A 430 8.19 30.01 39.97
CA GLU A 430 9.13 30.94 39.33
C GLU A 430 8.39 32.09 38.61
N GLY A 431 7.09 32.23 38.90
CA GLY A 431 6.24 33.29 38.37
C GLY A 431 5.56 32.95 37.04
N ASN A 432 5.68 31.71 36.54
CA ASN A 432 4.97 31.27 35.34
C ASN A 432 3.67 30.60 35.73
N THR A 433 2.60 30.93 35.01
CA THR A 433 1.29 30.31 35.22
C THR A 433 0.66 29.89 33.92
N ALA A 434 -0.02 28.74 33.93
CA ALA A 434 -0.87 28.27 32.83
C ALA A 434 -2.25 27.92 33.36
N SER A 435 -3.29 28.08 32.55
CA SER A 435 -4.63 27.64 32.94
C SER A 435 -5.39 27.03 31.78
N ILE A 436 -6.15 25.99 32.06
CA ILE A 436 -7.06 25.32 31.14
C ILE A 436 -8.42 25.15 31.79
N GLU A 437 -9.47 25.19 30.98
CA GLU A 437 -10.84 24.92 31.40
C GLU A 437 -11.47 23.92 30.44
N GLN A 438 -12.14 22.90 30.98
CA GLN A 438 -12.84 21.89 30.19
C GLN A 438 -14.22 21.61 30.77
N GLN A 439 -15.16 21.28 29.89
CA GLN A 439 -16.52 20.91 30.26
C GLN A 439 -16.65 19.39 30.42
N VAL A 440 -17.37 18.97 31.44
CA VAL A 440 -17.86 17.59 31.59
C VAL A 440 -19.37 17.59 31.67
N LYS A 441 -20.02 16.58 31.08
CA LYS A 441 -21.47 16.47 31.05
C LYS A 441 -21.94 15.54 32.17
N VAL A 442 -22.87 16.03 32.97
CA VAL A 442 -23.63 15.22 33.92
C VAL A 442 -25.00 14.94 33.32
N VAL A 443 -25.33 13.66 33.22
CA VAL A 443 -26.61 13.17 32.70
C VAL A 443 -27.45 12.59 33.83
N TYR A 444 -28.75 12.53 33.60
CA TYR A 444 -29.71 11.98 34.55
C TYR A 444 -29.46 10.49 34.86
N ALA A 445 -29.11 9.72 33.82
CA ALA A 445 -28.77 8.31 33.88
C ALA A 445 -27.94 7.93 32.64
N ILE A 446 -27.17 6.86 32.75
CA ILE A 446 -26.42 6.26 31.63
C ILE A 446 -26.98 4.85 31.40
N ILE A 447 -27.17 4.46 30.14
CA ILE A 447 -27.49 3.07 29.78
C ILE A 447 -26.30 2.52 29.01
N LEU A 448 -25.67 1.49 29.57
CA LEU A 448 -24.68 0.68 28.88
C LEU A 448 -25.42 -0.47 28.20
N VAL A 449 -25.22 -0.64 26.90
CA VAL A 449 -25.76 -1.76 26.13
C VAL A 449 -24.57 -2.53 25.58
N ASN A 450 -24.60 -3.85 25.67
CA ASN A 450 -23.54 -4.72 25.19
C ASN A 450 -24.14 -5.97 24.57
N VAL A 451 -23.94 -6.14 23.26
CA VAL A 451 -24.23 -7.37 22.53
C VAL A 451 -23.12 -8.39 22.82
N GLU A 452 -23.47 -9.64 23.11
CA GLU A 452 -22.48 -10.69 23.45
C GLU A 452 -21.43 -10.88 22.35
N LYS A 453 -21.82 -10.67 21.08
CA LYS A 453 -20.98 -10.86 19.90
C LYS A 453 -21.08 -9.64 18.98
N GLU A 454 -19.92 -9.14 18.54
CA GLU A 454 -19.84 -8.09 17.52
C GLU A 454 -20.22 -8.59 16.12
N THR A 455 -20.17 -9.91 15.89
CA THR A 455 -20.50 -10.52 14.60
C THR A 455 -21.49 -11.68 14.73
N TYR A 456 -22.35 -11.87 13.74
CA TYR A 456 -23.39 -12.92 13.75
C TYR A 456 -23.58 -13.62 12.40
N VAL A 457 -24.31 -14.74 12.39
CA VAL A 457 -24.80 -15.43 11.18
C VAL A 457 -26.33 -15.56 11.19
N ALA A 458 -26.92 -15.95 10.05
CA ALA A 458 -28.35 -16.12 9.89
C ALA A 458 -28.90 -17.16 10.87
N SER A 459 -30.09 -16.90 11.42
CA SER A 459 -30.75 -17.76 12.41
C SER A 459 -29.99 -17.96 13.73
N GLU A 460 -28.91 -17.21 13.97
CA GLU A 460 -28.22 -17.17 15.26
C GLU A 460 -29.02 -16.39 16.31
N GLU A 461 -28.87 -16.75 17.58
CA GLU A 461 -29.42 -16.01 18.71
C GLU A 461 -28.34 -15.13 19.34
N LEU A 462 -28.66 -13.86 19.55
CA LEU A 462 -27.80 -12.85 20.16
C LEU A 462 -28.35 -12.43 21.51
N ASP A 463 -27.53 -12.57 22.53
CA ASP A 463 -27.80 -12.05 23.87
C ASP A 463 -27.37 -10.59 23.97
N VAL A 464 -28.28 -9.71 24.36
CA VAL A 464 -28.03 -8.28 24.53
C VAL A 464 -28.24 -7.90 25.99
N SER A 465 -27.13 -7.64 26.66
CA SER A 465 -27.12 -7.19 28.06
C SER A 465 -27.18 -5.67 28.14
N TYR A 466 -27.79 -5.16 29.21
CA TYR A 466 -27.82 -3.72 29.48
C TYR A 466 -27.76 -3.43 30.98
N GLU A 467 -27.16 -2.28 31.32
CA GLU A 467 -27.07 -1.77 32.69
C GLU A 467 -27.47 -0.29 32.72
N VAL A 468 -28.35 0.07 33.66
CA VAL A 468 -28.71 1.46 33.91
C VAL A 468 -27.94 1.97 35.12
N ILE A 469 -27.04 2.92 34.88
CA ILE A 469 -26.24 3.57 35.92
C ILE A 469 -26.90 4.91 36.27
N SER A 470 -27.48 4.98 37.47
CA SER A 470 -28.07 6.22 37.99
C SER A 470 -28.28 6.15 39.51
N THR A 471 -28.18 7.30 40.17
CA THR A 471 -28.66 7.49 41.56
C THR A 471 -30.09 8.04 41.63
N LYS A 472 -30.66 8.44 40.48
CA LYS A 472 -31.99 9.06 40.36
C LYS A 472 -33.03 8.16 39.70
N MET A 473 -32.57 7.22 38.89
CA MET A 473 -33.39 6.21 38.23
C MET A 473 -33.22 4.88 39.00
N SER A 474 -34.19 4.56 39.85
CA SER A 474 -34.13 3.43 40.80
C SER A 474 -34.99 2.23 40.39
N ALA A 475 -36.04 2.48 39.60
CA ALA A 475 -36.95 1.46 39.09
C ALA A 475 -37.52 1.91 37.74
N PRO A 476 -36.69 2.03 36.69
CA PRO A 476 -37.15 2.48 35.38
C PRO A 476 -37.99 1.43 34.65
N ASP A 477 -38.94 1.90 33.85
CA ASP A 477 -39.54 1.10 32.78
C ASP A 477 -38.54 1.01 31.63
N ILE A 478 -38.15 -0.22 31.26
CA ILE A 478 -37.16 -0.46 30.19
C ILE A 478 -37.85 -0.98 28.93
N TYR A 479 -37.58 -0.31 27.82
CA TYR A 479 -38.00 -0.68 26.48
C TYR A 479 -36.77 -0.95 25.62
N TYR A 480 -36.91 -1.77 24.58
CA TYR A 480 -35.87 -1.95 23.59
C TYR A 480 -36.48 -2.00 22.19
N TYR A 481 -35.66 -1.70 21.19
CA TYR A 481 -35.94 -2.02 19.80
C TYR A 481 -34.64 -2.32 19.05
N VAL A 482 -34.76 -3.09 17.97
CA VAL A 482 -33.68 -3.48 17.08
C VAL A 482 -33.99 -2.93 15.69
N GLU A 483 -33.02 -2.22 15.11
CA GLU A 483 -33.11 -1.69 13.75
C GLU A 483 -32.15 -2.45 12.83
N ASP A 484 -32.55 -2.69 11.59
CA ASP A 484 -31.67 -3.19 10.53
C ASP A 484 -30.77 -2.07 9.97
N ASN A 485 -29.85 -2.42 9.06
CA ASN A 485 -28.95 -1.46 8.42
C ASN A 485 -29.68 -0.36 7.61
N GLU A 486 -30.91 -0.60 7.21
CA GLU A 486 -31.78 0.34 6.50
C GLU A 486 -32.59 1.23 7.45
N GLY A 487 -32.49 1.01 8.77
CA GLY A 487 -33.19 1.76 9.82
C GLY A 487 -34.63 1.29 10.07
N ASN A 488 -35.03 0.12 9.56
CA ASN A 488 -36.34 -0.46 9.86
C ASN A 488 -36.31 -1.20 11.18
N ARG A 489 -37.39 -1.06 11.97
CA ARG A 489 -37.56 -1.84 13.20
C ARG A 489 -37.87 -3.29 12.88
N VAL A 490 -36.98 -4.18 13.28
CA VAL A 490 -37.11 -5.64 13.08
C VAL A 490 -37.55 -6.37 14.35
N ASP A 491 -37.32 -5.78 15.53
CA ASP A 491 -37.82 -6.28 16.81
C ASP A 491 -38.02 -5.12 17.81
N GLU A 492 -38.94 -5.26 18.76
CA GLU A 492 -39.17 -4.30 19.85
C GLU A 492 -39.92 -4.92 21.03
N GLY A 493 -39.64 -4.45 22.24
CA GLY A 493 -40.24 -5.02 23.44
C GLY A 493 -39.92 -4.29 24.74
N VAL A 494 -40.25 -4.97 25.85
CA VAL A 494 -40.01 -4.52 27.23
C VAL A 494 -39.03 -5.49 27.88
N ALA A 495 -37.97 -4.99 28.50
CA ALA A 495 -36.96 -5.82 29.16
C ALA A 495 -37.05 -5.69 30.69
N THR A 496 -36.87 -6.80 31.42
CA THR A 496 -37.10 -6.83 32.89
C THR A 496 -35.96 -7.46 33.70
N ALA A 497 -34.84 -7.81 33.06
CA ALA A 497 -33.78 -8.60 33.69
C ALA A 497 -32.34 -8.18 33.33
N GLY A 498 -32.12 -6.98 32.78
CA GLY A 498 -30.78 -6.55 32.35
C GLY A 498 -30.26 -7.29 31.11
N ILE A 499 -31.09 -8.11 30.48
CA ILE A 499 -30.80 -8.85 29.26
C ILE A 499 -32.09 -9.06 28.45
N PHE A 500 -31.97 -9.06 27.14
CA PHE A 500 -32.97 -9.56 26.19
C PHE A 500 -32.27 -10.31 25.05
N THR A 501 -33.00 -11.16 24.34
CA THR A 501 -32.45 -11.97 23.26
C THR A 501 -33.06 -11.55 21.92
N PHE A 502 -32.27 -11.64 20.86
CA PHE A 502 -32.69 -11.36 19.48
C PHE A 502 -32.27 -12.53 18.58
N THR A 503 -33.24 -13.11 17.86
CA THR A 503 -32.96 -14.14 16.86
C THR A 503 -32.79 -13.50 15.49
N VAL A 504 -31.60 -13.64 14.90
CA VAL A 504 -31.28 -13.13 13.58
C VAL A 504 -32.20 -13.79 12.53
N PRO A 505 -32.91 -13.02 11.68
CA PRO A 505 -33.70 -13.56 10.59
C PRO A 505 -32.91 -14.49 9.65
N ALA A 506 -33.60 -15.44 9.00
CA ALA A 506 -33.00 -16.34 8.00
C ALA A 506 -32.42 -15.61 6.77
N THR A 507 -32.90 -14.39 6.50
CA THR A 507 -32.28 -13.45 5.57
C THR A 507 -31.77 -12.27 6.39
N PRO A 508 -30.51 -12.32 6.86
CA PRO A 508 -29.99 -11.30 7.74
C PRO A 508 -29.72 -9.98 7.00
N SER A 509 -29.93 -8.84 7.68
CA SER A 509 -29.36 -7.56 7.27
C SER A 509 -27.84 -7.55 7.52
N SER A 510 -27.12 -6.63 6.88
CA SER A 510 -25.65 -6.52 7.03
C SER A 510 -25.21 -6.04 8.42
N SER A 511 -26.10 -5.37 9.16
CA SER A 511 -25.89 -4.96 10.54
C SER A 511 -27.23 -4.84 11.27
N TYR A 512 -27.17 -4.91 12.60
CA TYR A 512 -28.28 -4.57 13.49
C TYR A 512 -27.82 -3.59 14.57
N VAL A 513 -28.70 -2.63 14.90
CA VAL A 513 -28.52 -1.67 15.99
C VAL A 513 -29.49 -2.00 17.11
N PHE A 514 -28.98 -2.29 18.30
CA PHE A 514 -29.76 -2.63 19.49
C PHE A 514 -29.87 -1.40 20.37
N THR A 515 -31.08 -0.85 20.50
CA THR A 515 -31.32 0.33 21.34
C THR A 515 -32.14 -0.04 22.57
N VAL A 516 -31.66 0.39 23.74
CA VAL A 516 -32.37 0.26 25.02
C VAL A 516 -32.73 1.63 25.53
N ILE A 517 -33.98 1.78 25.96
CA ILE A 517 -34.56 3.01 26.49
C ILE A 517 -35.03 2.76 27.92
N ALA A 518 -34.62 3.62 28.86
CA ALA A 518 -35.13 3.63 30.22
C ALA A 518 -35.97 4.89 30.47
N SER A 519 -37.15 4.73 31.05
CA SER A 519 -38.03 5.83 31.43
C SER A 519 -38.41 5.77 32.89
N GLU A 520 -38.17 6.86 33.63
CA GLU A 520 -38.59 7.03 35.02
C GLU A 520 -38.74 8.54 35.31
N GLY A 521 -39.70 8.91 36.16
CA GLY A 521 -39.84 10.30 36.62
C GLY A 521 -40.11 11.34 35.52
N GLY A 522 -40.66 10.93 34.38
CA GLY A 522 -40.91 11.80 33.22
C GLY A 522 -39.66 12.12 32.38
N ARG A 523 -38.56 11.40 32.61
CA ARG A 523 -37.33 11.47 31.81
C ARG A 523 -37.18 10.19 30.98
N ILE A 524 -36.44 10.31 29.89
CA ILE A 524 -36.07 9.19 29.02
C ILE A 524 -34.56 9.28 28.79
N VAL A 525 -33.87 8.16 28.92
CA VAL A 525 -32.47 7.96 28.54
C VAL A 525 -32.38 6.74 27.63
N GLN A 526 -31.39 6.74 26.73
CA GLN A 526 -31.19 5.66 25.78
C GLN A 526 -29.71 5.32 25.66
N GLY A 527 -29.43 4.05 25.39
CA GLY A 527 -28.12 3.54 25.01
C GLY A 527 -28.27 2.58 23.84
N SER A 528 -27.20 2.34 23.09
CA SER A 528 -27.25 1.43 21.96
C SER A 528 -25.91 0.75 21.72
N ASP A 529 -25.95 -0.41 21.09
CA ASP A 529 -24.78 -1.15 20.61
C ASP A 529 -25.10 -1.80 19.24
N THR A 530 -24.09 -2.30 18.53
CA THR A 530 -24.24 -2.80 17.17
C THR A 530 -23.57 -4.15 16.97
N ALA A 531 -24.15 -4.98 16.12
CA ALA A 531 -23.49 -6.19 15.61
C ALA A 531 -23.55 -6.21 14.08
N VAL A 532 -22.60 -6.90 13.44
CA VAL A 532 -22.47 -6.98 11.98
C VAL A 532 -22.49 -8.41 11.46
N LEU A 533 -22.95 -8.60 10.23
CA LEU A 533 -23.00 -9.92 9.61
C LEU A 533 -21.58 -10.48 9.37
N PHE A 534 -21.30 -11.69 9.85
CA PHE A 534 -20.07 -12.42 9.57
C PHE A 534 -20.15 -13.12 8.21
N SER A 535 -19.26 -12.74 7.29
CA SER A 535 -19.16 -13.32 5.96
C SER A 535 -17.69 -13.34 5.51
N SER A 536 -17.09 -14.52 5.39
CA SER A 536 -15.66 -14.65 5.02
C SER A 536 -15.37 -15.89 4.17
N TYR A 537 -14.22 -15.86 3.48
CA TYR A 537 -13.73 -16.93 2.62
C TYR A 537 -12.29 -17.28 3.02
N VAL A 538 -11.99 -18.57 3.14
CA VAL A 538 -10.63 -19.05 3.40
C VAL A 538 -10.17 -19.88 2.22
N LEU A 539 -9.06 -19.49 1.61
CA LEU A 539 -8.38 -20.24 0.56
C LEU A 539 -7.21 -21.01 1.18
N THR A 540 -7.09 -22.30 0.88
CA THR A 540 -5.94 -23.13 1.26
C THR A 540 -5.29 -23.72 0.03
N LEU A 541 -3.97 -23.87 0.06
CA LEU A 541 -3.18 -24.51 -1.00
C LEU A 541 -2.44 -25.74 -0.47
N GLU A 542 -2.35 -26.78 -1.30
CA GLU A 542 -1.51 -27.95 -1.07
C GLU A 542 -0.63 -28.18 -2.29
N PHE A 543 0.68 -28.17 -2.10
CA PHE A 543 1.68 -28.24 -3.17
C PHE A 543 2.10 -29.69 -3.45
N ASP A 544 2.35 -30.05 -4.72
CA ASP A 544 2.77 -31.40 -5.09
C ASP A 544 4.20 -31.77 -4.65
N LYS A 545 5.04 -30.77 -4.38
CA LYS A 545 6.43 -30.94 -3.90
C LYS A 545 6.80 -29.88 -2.86
N ASP A 546 7.76 -30.24 -2.00
CA ASP A 546 8.36 -29.34 -1.02
C ASP A 546 9.43 -28.40 -1.62
N ILE A 547 10.08 -28.83 -2.72
CA ILE A 547 11.19 -28.13 -3.36
C ILE A 547 11.07 -28.26 -4.87
N TYR A 548 11.34 -27.18 -5.59
CA TYR A 548 11.30 -27.14 -7.05
C TYR A 548 12.60 -26.63 -7.66
N SER A 549 12.85 -26.96 -8.92
CA SER A 549 13.92 -26.39 -9.73
C SER A 549 13.37 -25.28 -10.64
N PRO A 550 14.19 -24.32 -11.09
CA PRO A 550 13.81 -23.43 -12.19
C PRO A 550 13.35 -24.25 -13.42
N GLY A 551 12.21 -23.88 -13.99
CA GLY A 551 11.56 -24.61 -15.10
C GLY A 551 10.66 -25.77 -14.70
N ASP A 552 10.60 -26.16 -13.41
CA ASP A 552 9.74 -27.26 -12.98
C ASP A 552 8.24 -26.89 -13.04
N PRO A 553 7.38 -27.82 -13.49
CA PRO A 553 5.94 -27.69 -13.29
C PRO A 553 5.58 -27.95 -11.83
N MET A 554 4.69 -27.11 -11.32
CA MET A 554 4.09 -27.13 -9.99
C MET A 554 2.58 -27.34 -10.12
N MET A 555 2.07 -28.35 -9.42
CA MET A 555 0.66 -28.68 -9.34
C MET A 555 0.17 -28.40 -7.93
N ILE A 556 -0.84 -27.54 -7.80
CA ILE A 556 -1.31 -27.04 -6.50
C ILE A 556 -2.78 -27.36 -6.36
N THR A 557 -3.16 -28.09 -5.32
CA THR A 557 -4.57 -28.31 -4.99
C THR A 557 -5.07 -27.13 -4.17
N TYR A 558 -6.14 -26.48 -4.61
CA TYR A 558 -6.78 -25.40 -3.86
C TYR A 558 -8.11 -25.86 -3.26
N ASN A 559 -8.45 -25.32 -2.08
CA ASN A 559 -9.77 -25.42 -1.48
C ASN A 559 -10.23 -24.06 -0.95
N VAL A 560 -11.47 -23.67 -1.28
CA VAL A 560 -12.16 -22.48 -0.80
C VAL A 560 -13.21 -22.91 0.20
N PHE A 561 -13.01 -22.50 1.45
CA PHE A 561 -13.98 -22.66 2.53
C PHE A 561 -14.78 -21.38 2.69
N VAL A 562 -16.09 -21.54 2.79
CA VAL A 562 -17.02 -20.44 3.00
C VAL A 562 -17.44 -20.44 4.46
N PHE A 563 -17.33 -19.29 5.12
CA PHE A 563 -17.70 -19.12 6.52
C PHE A 563 -18.76 -18.03 6.68
N GLY A 564 -19.71 -18.28 7.58
CA GLY A 564 -20.87 -17.40 7.78
C GLY A 564 -21.90 -17.54 6.67
N ASP A 565 -22.55 -16.43 6.31
CA ASP A 565 -23.58 -16.38 5.25
C ASP A 565 -23.05 -16.03 3.87
N ALA A 566 -21.73 -16.07 3.71
CA ALA A 566 -21.09 -16.00 2.41
C ALA A 566 -21.64 -17.12 1.50
N ASN A 567 -21.81 -16.83 0.22
CA ASN A 567 -22.11 -17.83 -0.80
C ASN A 567 -21.00 -17.81 -1.83
N LEU A 568 -20.52 -18.98 -2.24
CA LEU A 568 -19.54 -19.06 -3.32
C LEU A 568 -20.15 -18.46 -4.59
N PRO A 569 -19.50 -17.48 -5.25
CA PRO A 569 -20.00 -16.96 -6.51
C PRO A 569 -20.19 -18.10 -7.53
N SER A 570 -21.18 -17.96 -8.42
CA SER A 570 -21.43 -18.96 -9.48
C SER A 570 -20.21 -19.17 -10.39
N THR A 571 -19.38 -18.13 -10.52
CA THR A 571 -18.05 -18.16 -11.15
C THR A 571 -17.17 -17.13 -10.47
N PHE A 572 -15.89 -17.42 -10.30
CA PHE A 572 -14.91 -16.54 -9.68
C PHE A 572 -13.51 -16.76 -10.24
N ILE A 573 -12.59 -15.84 -9.94
CA ILE A 573 -11.21 -15.86 -10.43
C ILE A 573 -10.25 -16.06 -9.26
N ILE A 574 -9.39 -17.07 -9.38
CA ILE A 574 -8.23 -17.28 -8.50
C ILE A 574 -6.99 -16.74 -9.21
N ASN A 575 -6.33 -15.74 -8.63
CA ASN A 575 -5.03 -15.24 -9.08
C ASN A 575 -3.94 -15.89 -8.24
N TYR A 576 -2.92 -16.49 -8.85
CA TYR A 576 -1.87 -17.20 -8.15
C TYR A 576 -0.50 -17.13 -8.83
N GLY A 577 0.58 -17.21 -8.06
CA GLY A 577 1.94 -17.20 -8.58
C GLY A 577 2.98 -16.74 -7.56
N LEU A 578 4.23 -16.64 -7.98
CA LEU A 578 5.32 -16.13 -7.13
C LEU A 578 5.24 -14.61 -6.96
N ALA A 579 5.58 -14.14 -5.77
CA ALA A 579 5.69 -12.72 -5.46
C ALA A 579 6.73 -12.06 -6.38
N ASN A 580 6.42 -10.86 -6.88
CA ASN A 580 7.20 -10.12 -7.88
C ASN A 580 7.19 -10.71 -9.31
N VAL A 581 6.35 -11.71 -9.58
CA VAL A 581 6.06 -12.23 -10.92
C VAL A 581 4.57 -11.96 -11.23
N PRO A 582 4.19 -11.66 -12.48
CA PRO A 582 2.77 -11.57 -12.84
C PRO A 582 2.03 -12.85 -12.46
N LEU A 583 0.87 -12.67 -11.81
CA LEU A 583 0.05 -13.77 -11.34
C LEU A 583 -0.73 -14.38 -12.51
N ILE A 584 -0.95 -15.69 -12.46
CA ILE A 584 -1.81 -16.41 -13.38
C ILE A 584 -3.24 -16.37 -12.82
N SER A 585 -4.21 -16.13 -13.69
CA SER A 585 -5.63 -16.14 -13.32
C SER A 585 -6.30 -17.42 -13.82
N LEU A 586 -7.04 -18.10 -12.93
CA LEU A 586 -7.94 -19.20 -13.27
C LEU A 586 -9.37 -18.80 -12.94
N GLN A 587 -10.23 -18.75 -13.95
CA GLN A 587 -11.67 -18.64 -13.74
C GLN A 587 -12.26 -20.04 -13.49
N THR A 588 -12.99 -20.19 -12.39
CA THR A 588 -13.58 -21.46 -11.95
C THR A 588 -14.94 -21.24 -11.31
N SER A 589 -15.73 -22.31 -11.18
CA SER A 589 -16.98 -22.36 -10.41
C SER A 589 -16.94 -23.40 -9.28
N GLN A 590 -15.79 -24.07 -9.11
CA GLN A 590 -15.63 -25.14 -8.14
C GLN A 590 -14.90 -24.64 -6.89
N ALA A 591 -15.40 -25.00 -5.71
CA ALA A 591 -14.77 -24.68 -4.43
C ALA A 591 -13.43 -25.42 -4.21
N SER A 592 -13.11 -26.43 -5.02
CA SER A 592 -11.85 -27.16 -4.95
C SER A 592 -11.38 -27.55 -6.36
N GLY A 593 -10.08 -27.56 -6.60
CA GLY A 593 -9.51 -27.98 -7.88
C GLY A 593 -7.98 -27.93 -7.91
N GLU A 594 -7.40 -28.01 -9.10
CA GLU A 594 -5.95 -27.96 -9.32
C GLU A 594 -5.55 -26.67 -10.06
N LEU A 595 -4.44 -26.07 -9.64
CA LEU A 595 -3.74 -24.97 -10.29
C LEU A 595 -2.44 -25.51 -10.88
N ALA A 596 -2.11 -25.10 -12.10
CA ALA A 596 -0.83 -25.40 -12.72
C ALA A 596 0.00 -24.11 -12.80
N TYR A 597 1.25 -24.18 -12.33
CA TYR A 597 2.22 -23.09 -12.38
C TYR A 597 3.57 -23.63 -12.90
N ILE A 598 4.26 -22.88 -13.75
CA ILE A 598 5.61 -23.23 -14.21
C ILE A 598 6.57 -22.23 -13.58
N ILE A 599 7.58 -22.74 -12.88
CA ILE A 599 8.58 -21.87 -12.26
C ILE A 599 9.46 -21.23 -13.34
N PRO A 600 9.64 -19.90 -13.34
CA PRO A 600 10.48 -19.24 -14.33
C PRO A 600 11.92 -19.77 -14.34
N ASP A 601 12.49 -19.97 -15.53
CA ASP A 601 13.86 -20.50 -15.70
C ASP A 601 14.94 -19.59 -15.11
N ASN A 602 14.66 -18.29 -14.98
CA ASN A 602 15.59 -17.25 -14.53
C ASN A 602 15.32 -16.77 -13.09
N ILE A 603 14.58 -17.53 -12.29
CA ILE A 603 14.27 -17.16 -10.91
C ILE A 603 15.47 -17.36 -9.97
N ASP A 604 15.60 -16.49 -8.98
CA ASP A 604 16.62 -16.61 -7.93
C ASP A 604 16.37 -17.86 -7.05
N GLU A 605 17.44 -18.60 -6.76
CA GLU A 605 17.38 -19.75 -5.85
C GLU A 605 17.20 -19.29 -4.39
N GLY A 606 16.38 -20.01 -3.62
CA GLY A 606 16.09 -19.72 -2.23
C GLY A 606 14.63 -19.95 -1.84
N GLU A 607 14.24 -19.39 -0.70
CA GLU A 607 12.84 -19.30 -0.27
C GLU A 607 12.15 -18.20 -1.08
N GLN A 608 11.07 -18.57 -1.76
CA GLN A 608 10.25 -17.67 -2.58
C GLN A 608 8.82 -17.68 -2.05
N LEU A 609 8.20 -16.51 -2.03
CA LEU A 609 6.82 -16.37 -1.57
C LEU A 609 5.87 -16.68 -2.74
N PHE A 610 5.01 -17.68 -2.56
CA PHE A 610 3.90 -17.98 -3.45
C PHE A 610 2.63 -17.35 -2.88
N THR A 611 1.89 -16.61 -3.70
CA THR A 611 0.63 -15.97 -3.30
C THR A 611 -0.52 -16.50 -4.14
N ALA A 612 -1.69 -16.68 -3.53
CA ALA A 612 -2.94 -16.87 -4.24
C ALA A 612 -4.09 -16.11 -3.56
N TYR A 613 -5.00 -15.56 -4.35
CA TYR A 613 -6.20 -14.91 -3.84
C TYR A 613 -7.38 -15.04 -4.80
N CYS A 614 -8.59 -14.98 -4.27
CA CYS A 614 -9.81 -14.92 -5.07
C CYS A 614 -10.32 -13.48 -5.21
N ASP A 615 -10.97 -13.16 -6.32
CA ASP A 615 -11.56 -11.84 -6.62
C ASP A 615 -12.73 -11.43 -5.71
N PHE A 616 -13.33 -12.38 -4.97
CA PHE A 616 -14.38 -12.13 -3.97
C PHE A 616 -13.88 -12.24 -2.51
N GLY A 617 -12.59 -12.48 -2.30
CA GLY A 617 -11.99 -12.63 -0.97
C GLY A 617 -11.38 -14.01 -0.70
N GLY A 618 -10.51 -14.08 0.31
CA GLY A 618 -9.67 -15.25 0.61
C GLY A 618 -8.29 -15.12 -0.02
N VAL A 619 -7.26 -15.00 0.82
CA VAL A 619 -5.86 -14.82 0.44
C VAL A 619 -5.01 -15.83 1.19
N VAL A 620 -4.02 -16.39 0.52
CA VAL A 620 -3.06 -17.31 1.09
C VAL A 620 -1.68 -16.98 0.55
N ASN A 621 -0.70 -16.98 1.45
CA ASN A 621 0.71 -16.76 1.13
C ASN A 621 1.50 -17.92 1.73
N GLU A 622 2.26 -18.61 0.91
CA GLU A 622 3.02 -19.80 1.27
C GLU A 622 4.48 -19.66 0.83
N VAL A 623 5.41 -20.15 1.63
CA VAL A 623 6.84 -20.10 1.28
C VAL A 623 7.22 -21.40 0.61
N ILE A 624 7.72 -21.32 -0.62
CA ILE A 624 8.23 -22.46 -1.38
C ILE A 624 9.74 -22.35 -1.56
N VAL A 625 10.43 -23.48 -1.72
CA VAL A 625 11.89 -23.49 -1.90
C VAL A 625 12.24 -23.81 -3.35
N ILE A 626 13.05 -22.94 -3.98
CA ILE A 626 13.54 -23.11 -5.35
C ILE A 626 15.06 -23.32 -5.34
N LYS A 627 15.55 -24.39 -5.96
CA LYS A 627 16.98 -24.73 -5.98
C LYS A 627 17.39 -25.51 -7.22
N SER A 628 18.41 -25.06 -7.94
CA SER A 628 18.89 -25.78 -9.13
C SER A 628 19.67 -27.04 -8.76
N GLY A 629 19.48 -28.10 -9.55
CA GLY A 629 20.21 -29.36 -9.37
C GLY A 629 19.89 -30.10 -8.07
N ALA A 630 18.72 -29.84 -7.45
CA ALA A 630 18.26 -30.59 -6.29
C ALA A 630 18.19 -32.08 -6.65
N ASN A 631 19.12 -32.87 -6.09
CA ASN A 631 19.12 -34.31 -6.32
C ASN A 631 17.92 -34.91 -5.58
N PRO A 632 16.92 -35.49 -6.28
CA PRO A 632 15.63 -35.86 -5.69
C PRO A 632 15.77 -36.85 -4.52
N LEU A 633 16.85 -37.63 -4.49
CA LEU A 633 17.15 -38.60 -3.43
C LEU A 633 17.41 -37.98 -2.05
N TRP A 634 17.80 -36.70 -1.98
CA TRP A 634 18.11 -36.04 -0.71
C TRP A 634 16.87 -35.59 0.05
N TYR A 635 15.73 -35.43 -0.64
CA TYR A 635 14.53 -34.79 -0.11
C TYR A 635 13.25 -35.61 -0.32
N LEU A 636 13.31 -36.72 -1.05
CA LEU A 636 12.23 -37.73 -1.08
C LEU A 636 11.94 -38.20 0.35
N LYS A 637 10.70 -38.06 0.81
CA LYS A 637 10.24 -38.54 2.12
C LYS A 637 9.36 -39.78 1.96
N ILE A 638 9.41 -40.69 2.93
CA ILE A 638 8.37 -41.72 3.14
C ILE A 638 7.74 -41.40 4.49
N GLY A 639 6.51 -40.85 4.47
CA GLY A 639 5.94 -40.16 5.63
C GLY A 639 6.72 -38.87 5.92
N ASP A 640 7.07 -38.63 7.18
CA ASP A 640 7.85 -37.44 7.61
C ASP A 640 9.37 -37.65 7.58
N ILE A 641 9.87 -38.82 7.14
CA ILE A 641 11.28 -39.19 7.23
C ILE A 641 11.95 -39.12 5.85
N PRO A 642 13.02 -38.32 5.67
CA PRO A 642 13.77 -38.27 4.41
C PRO A 642 14.44 -39.61 4.09
N ILE A 643 14.28 -40.14 2.87
CA ILE A 643 14.85 -41.40 2.40
C ILE A 643 16.37 -41.44 2.57
N PHE A 644 17.06 -40.31 2.42
CA PHE A 644 18.49 -40.23 2.67
C PHE A 644 18.87 -40.65 4.10
N THR A 645 18.07 -40.27 5.11
CA THR A 645 18.31 -40.69 6.50
C THR A 645 18.10 -42.19 6.67
N MET A 646 17.13 -42.78 5.98
CA MET A 646 16.93 -44.23 5.97
C MET A 646 18.08 -44.96 5.27
N LEU A 647 18.59 -44.45 4.15
CA LEU A 647 19.74 -45.00 3.44
C LEU A 647 21.01 -44.90 4.28
N LEU A 648 21.23 -43.78 4.96
CA LEU A 648 22.35 -43.58 5.89
C LEU A 648 22.25 -44.56 7.06
N PHE A 649 21.08 -44.72 7.65
CA PHE A 649 20.84 -45.67 8.74
C PHE A 649 21.06 -47.12 8.29
N LEU A 650 20.60 -47.48 7.10
CA LEU A 650 20.81 -48.81 6.51
C LEU A 650 22.30 -49.06 6.22
N LEU A 651 23.02 -48.03 5.75
CA LEU A 651 24.47 -48.08 5.56
C LEU A 651 25.21 -48.23 6.90
N LEU A 652 24.73 -47.57 7.96
CA LEU A 652 25.25 -47.70 9.32
C LEU A 652 25.05 -49.12 9.86
N ILE A 653 23.88 -49.73 9.61
CA ILE A 653 23.61 -51.13 9.93
C ILE A 653 24.55 -52.06 9.15
N ILE A 654 24.76 -51.81 7.86
CA ILE A 654 25.68 -52.61 7.03
C ILE A 654 27.11 -52.47 7.56
N CYS A 655 27.56 -51.26 7.91
CA CYS A 655 28.86 -51.01 8.51
C CYS A 655 29.00 -51.71 9.86
N MET A 656 28.00 -51.63 10.74
CA MET A 656 27.98 -52.36 12.00
C MET A 656 28.01 -53.88 11.79
N PHE A 657 27.29 -54.39 10.80
CA PHE A 657 27.31 -55.81 10.44
C PHE A 657 28.68 -56.24 9.92
N TRP A 658 29.32 -55.40 9.09
CA TRP A 658 30.69 -55.64 8.62
C TRP A 658 31.69 -55.61 9.77
N ILE A 659 31.64 -54.60 10.65
CA ILE A 659 32.49 -54.49 11.86
C ILE A 659 32.27 -55.66 12.80
N TYR A 660 31.02 -56.10 13.00
CA TYR A 660 30.70 -57.29 13.79
C TYR A 660 31.31 -58.55 13.15
N ARG A 661 31.24 -58.68 11.82
CA ARG A 661 31.78 -59.83 11.08
C ARG A 661 33.31 -59.85 11.04
N THR A 662 33.97 -58.71 10.84
CA THR A 662 35.44 -58.60 10.95
C THR A 662 35.91 -58.74 12.38
N GLY A 663 35.20 -58.17 13.36
CA GLY A 663 35.45 -58.37 14.78
C GLY A 663 35.39 -59.85 15.17
N ARG A 664 34.38 -60.60 14.69
CA ARG A 664 34.30 -62.06 14.86
C ARG A 664 35.48 -62.80 14.23
N ARG A 665 35.91 -62.41 13.02
CA ARG A 665 37.09 -62.99 12.36
C ARG A 665 38.39 -62.70 13.10
N ILE A 666 38.56 -61.51 13.67
CA ILE A 666 39.74 -61.17 14.50
C ILE A 666 39.72 -61.97 15.81
N THR A 667 38.55 -62.17 16.42
CA THR A 667 38.40 -62.96 17.65
C THR A 667 38.62 -64.46 17.40
N GLU A 668 38.28 -64.97 16.21
CA GLU A 668 38.59 -66.34 15.79
C GLU A 668 40.08 -66.51 15.44
N LEU A 669 40.71 -65.53 14.79
CA LEU A 669 42.16 -65.53 14.51
C LEU A 669 43.01 -65.42 15.79
N GLN A 670 42.50 -64.82 16.87
CA GLN A 670 43.13 -64.84 18.19
C GLN A 670 42.95 -66.18 18.95
N LYS A 671 41.95 -67.00 18.60
CA LYS A 671 41.74 -68.34 19.19
C LYS A 671 42.56 -69.43 18.48
N THR A 672 42.94 -69.25 17.23
CA THR A 672 43.93 -70.09 16.54
C THR A 672 45.30 -69.41 16.62
N GLY A 673 46.02 -69.68 17.71
CA GLY A 673 47.32 -69.06 18.00
C GLY A 673 48.28 -69.11 16.82
N ILE A 674 48.44 -67.97 16.14
CA ILE A 674 49.58 -67.68 15.26
C ILE A 674 50.19 -66.39 15.79
N THR A 675 51.27 -66.57 16.54
CA THR A 675 52.17 -65.54 17.05
C THR A 675 53.04 -65.00 15.91
N THR A 676 52.97 -63.70 15.63
CA THR A 676 54.08 -63.01 14.94
C THR A 676 54.18 -61.52 15.28
N ALA A 677 55.13 -61.23 16.17
CA ALA A 677 55.98 -60.04 16.29
C ALA A 677 55.36 -58.63 16.08
N GLU A 678 55.01 -57.99 17.21
CA GLU A 678 54.84 -56.54 17.31
C GLU A 678 56.22 -55.86 17.30
N LYS A 679 56.54 -55.20 16.19
CA LYS A 679 57.69 -54.30 16.08
C LYS A 679 57.32 -52.97 16.74
N THR A 680 57.70 -52.79 18.00
CA THR A 680 57.63 -51.50 18.69
C THR A 680 58.61 -50.53 18.01
N ARG A 681 58.10 -49.58 17.22
CA ARG A 681 58.86 -48.40 16.79
C ARG A 681 58.48 -47.24 17.70
N LYS A 682 59.37 -46.90 18.63
CA LYS A 682 59.33 -45.63 19.37
C LYS A 682 59.95 -44.49 18.55
N LEU A 683 59.58 -43.27 18.97
CA LEU A 683 60.08 -41.91 18.68
C LEU A 683 59.37 -41.10 17.58
N PRO A 684 59.24 -39.76 17.73
CA PRO A 684 58.90 -39.00 18.95
C PRO A 684 57.85 -37.90 18.68
N LEU A 685 57.21 -37.39 19.73
CA LEU A 685 56.41 -36.16 19.68
C LEU A 685 57.40 -34.98 19.82
N GLU A 686 57.64 -34.25 18.73
CA GLU A 686 58.48 -33.05 18.72
C GLU A 686 57.57 -31.82 18.52
N THR A 687 57.29 -31.11 19.61
CA THR A 687 56.62 -29.80 19.58
C THR A 687 57.69 -28.77 19.21
N ALA A 688 57.80 -28.42 17.93
CA ALA A 688 58.71 -27.36 17.49
C ALA A 688 58.16 -26.00 17.92
N VAL A 689 58.75 -25.40 18.95
CA VAL A 689 58.59 -23.98 19.31
C VAL A 689 59.41 -23.17 18.30
N GLN A 690 58.77 -22.27 17.55
CA GLN A 690 59.47 -21.35 16.66
C GLN A 690 59.78 -20.05 17.41
N THR A 691 61.05 -19.65 17.42
CA THR A 691 61.51 -18.40 18.04
C THR A 691 62.04 -17.45 16.98
N VAL A 692 61.69 -16.18 17.05
CA VAL A 692 62.22 -15.12 16.17
C VAL A 692 62.89 -14.06 17.02
N ASP A 693 64.12 -13.66 16.67
CA ASP A 693 64.84 -12.63 17.42
C ASP A 693 64.31 -11.24 17.07
N CYS A 694 64.13 -10.39 18.10
CA CYS A 694 63.73 -9.01 17.90
C CYS A 694 64.79 -8.25 17.09
N VAL A 695 64.39 -7.63 15.98
CA VAL A 695 65.29 -6.82 15.14
C VAL A 695 66.04 -5.72 15.90
N GLU A 696 65.41 -5.11 16.91
CA GLU A 696 65.98 -3.94 17.61
C GLU A 696 66.94 -4.32 18.75
N CYS A 697 66.62 -5.35 19.54
CA CYS A 697 67.41 -5.69 20.73
C CYS A 697 68.00 -7.11 20.73
N GLY A 698 67.72 -7.90 19.69
CA GLY A 698 68.24 -9.26 19.51
C GLY A 698 67.73 -10.30 20.51
N SER A 699 66.75 -9.96 21.36
CA SER A 699 66.16 -10.92 22.29
C SER A 699 65.16 -11.85 21.60
N PRO A 700 65.14 -13.16 21.89
CA PRO A 700 64.24 -14.11 21.26
C PRO A 700 62.79 -13.89 21.68
N ILE A 701 61.87 -13.96 20.72
CA ILE A 701 60.42 -13.93 20.89
C ILE A 701 59.87 -15.31 20.55
N GLU A 702 59.18 -15.96 21.50
CA GLU A 702 58.56 -17.27 21.29
C GLU A 702 57.18 -17.14 20.63
N ILE A 703 56.97 -17.84 19.50
CA ILE A 703 55.69 -17.84 18.79
C ILE A 703 54.95 -19.15 19.10
N THR A 704 53.80 -19.04 19.79
CA THR A 704 53.03 -20.19 20.27
C THR A 704 51.86 -20.58 19.37
N THR A 705 51.65 -19.91 18.23
CA THR A 705 50.54 -20.20 17.31
C THR A 705 50.98 -20.20 15.84
N SER A 706 50.39 -21.08 15.02
CA SER A 706 50.82 -21.35 13.64
C SER A 706 49.95 -20.71 12.55
N ARG A 707 49.10 -19.73 12.88
CA ARG A 707 48.20 -19.06 11.90
C ARG A 707 48.66 -17.62 11.64
N ARG A 708 48.72 -17.25 10.36
CA ARG A 708 49.29 -15.97 9.84
C ARG A 708 48.20 -15.05 9.27
N PRO A 709 48.37 -13.72 9.24
CA PRO A 709 49.56 -12.92 9.62
C PRO A 709 49.71 -12.76 11.14
N ILE A 710 50.95 -12.58 11.64
CA ILE A 710 51.25 -12.41 13.07
C ILE A 710 51.96 -11.08 13.32
N GLU A 711 51.37 -10.25 14.18
CA GLU A 711 52.02 -9.12 14.84
C GLU A 711 52.57 -9.59 16.19
N VAL A 712 53.87 -9.45 16.40
CA VAL A 712 54.53 -9.80 17.66
C VAL A 712 55.21 -8.59 18.25
N MET A 713 54.85 -8.26 19.49
CA MET A 713 55.50 -7.22 20.28
C MET A 713 56.63 -7.82 21.11
N CYS A 714 57.82 -7.25 21.03
CA CYS A 714 58.96 -7.66 21.84
C CYS A 714 58.69 -7.32 23.32
N PRO A 715 58.65 -8.30 24.24
CA PRO A 715 58.40 -8.04 25.65
C PRO A 715 59.55 -7.30 26.35
N HIS A 716 60.73 -7.22 25.72
CA HIS A 716 61.90 -6.59 26.32
C HIS A 716 62.05 -5.10 25.96
N CYS A 717 61.75 -4.72 24.71
CA CYS A 717 61.90 -3.32 24.25
C CYS A 717 60.59 -2.67 23.78
N GLY A 718 59.49 -3.43 23.67
CA GLY A 718 58.18 -2.93 23.26
C GLY A 718 57.97 -2.77 21.75
N GLU A 719 58.97 -3.10 20.93
CA GLU A 719 58.88 -2.96 19.47
C GLU A 719 57.89 -3.97 18.87
N ILE A 720 56.97 -3.50 18.01
CA ILE A 720 56.00 -4.34 17.30
C ILE A 720 56.53 -4.67 15.92
N GLN A 721 56.65 -5.95 15.60
CA GLN A 721 57.14 -6.44 14.30
C GLN A 721 56.06 -7.27 13.61
N HIS A 722 55.83 -6.95 12.33
CA HIS A 722 54.95 -7.73 11.45
C HIS A 722 55.78 -8.80 10.75
N LEU A 723 55.46 -10.07 10.99
CA LEU A 723 56.15 -11.19 10.35
C LEU A 723 55.38 -11.63 9.10
N ASP A 724 55.73 -11.02 7.96
CA ASP A 724 55.26 -11.44 6.66
C ASP A 724 56.26 -12.42 6.01
N ARG A 725 55.79 -13.67 5.83
CA ARG A 725 56.41 -14.87 5.23
C ARG A 725 57.20 -15.83 6.11
#